data_AF-A0A810NIL1-F1
#
_entry.id   AF-A0A810NIL1-F1
#
_cell.length_a   1.000
_cell.length_b   1.000
_cell.length_c   1.000
_cell.angle_alpha   90.00
_cell.angle_beta   90.00
_cell.angle_gamma   90.00
#
_symmetry.space_group_name_H-M   'P 1'
#
loop_
_entity.id
_entity.type
_entity.pdbx_description
1 polymer ?
#
loop_
_entity_poly.entity_id
_entity_poly.type
_entity_poly.pdbx_seq_one_letter_code
_entity_poly.pdbx_strand_id
1 'polypeptide(L)'
;MTVTARYQPGAVRIPFVNREDLLAAFDAEIGAMGAAPRLLELTGVGGIGKSRLLHELVRRAPKDLPQATLNLQEPSQRPAPAGLGSLRAQFGRAGVRFDRFDLAYGVWWQRLNPHVALSADQLSWAAESDLMTSVLNEASGVPVFGVAVKVLEIAARRFKRWNLIRHDATLLELNELTVDQLGDAVVYLFAQDLEKHGRYLLCVDAYEALVGGVARAGTAALADVWLRDLLGQLDRGLVAVASREPLGWVRHDPGWAERIHPLPVAALPHEARHELAAALGVADQRTREAIARDCEGLPFYIHLAHESGPAAGRYAHIEERFLHHVEPDMVRIFELLSVARVFDREIFRRVARHYEVRADTQMWERLISYSFIATAGRDSLQLHQLMARSIQSRLSPGVLRELHELLGDLWRQRGLATRSADAWREAARHAAYANPGDLAALLPFADRLAATGKPGLDAMRTDLEELTGGAPDGDRGRLVRLLHAEAALLVGDAETAHAGLRSLGEQLPESADDVDARLALAAANALRIRGETAGALRRYARIWPDYSGPVRLDAGLWHADLDMAQGRFVDAIATAEAVAAASSADRVALLGDLARLRALAYRFAFEPELAHPELRQAREFYEAAGHEVGLANIMTNEAEVLALADPGRAVTAAEATAEAQRRIGADHEVGKSLSALALGLLGLGELERAGEALDEAVVVLERCGYRSGRARAELVRALCHARARRRDEAVTSTVWAVSELEAVQVYPTLIMVAGALLDRIGAPDPAVTAAVGRAVAALQPLNGLPRLTASVRDLVARLVADDWDEVYAQAQAQVEGSSGFYNHNVRVGDRLVRVPIAGADRMDLHIWPEEAVLAAAGRRLGNVPALYTVSREPAYQIHEWVDGPTLNDVAPRGVPVPPGVLDQLAAFFADLGTVPLDTLPPVPGGWPHDGDSAAFAGRLLDTTKGVHASFAPGFGPLWERLGIPADPFAALTLHRLAPRPFRLVHADVHRKNVLLRDGAVVILDWELALAGDPVYELAVHLHKMGYLPEEDSALRVAWARACAADQWSGWETDVARYLAHERVKSVIVDSVRYAKLVVAEPGELDQCTETFTDKLSLARQVWGDDRPVDPAEVRSLLSGYLG
;
A
#
# COMPACT_ATOMS: atom_id res chain seq x y z
N MET A 1 -35.96 21.84 -31.28
CA MET A 1 -35.65 23.03 -30.46
C MET A 1 -36.43 24.26 -30.96
N THR A 2 -37.76 24.33 -30.80
CA THR A 2 -38.54 25.47 -31.34
C THR A 2 -39.84 25.72 -30.56
N VAL A 3 -39.77 25.73 -29.22
CA VAL A 3 -40.94 26.09 -28.37
C VAL A 3 -40.57 27.08 -27.25
N THR A 4 -39.32 27.12 -26.79
CA THR A 4 -38.85 28.03 -25.71
C THR A 4 -38.85 29.51 -26.08
N ALA A 5 -38.73 29.87 -27.37
CA ALA A 5 -38.70 31.27 -27.78
C ALA A 5 -40.06 32.01 -27.72
N ARG A 6 -41.19 31.31 -27.47
CA ARG A 6 -42.54 31.91 -27.55
C ARG A 6 -43.26 32.11 -26.21
N TYR A 7 -42.78 31.56 -25.09
CA TYR A 7 -43.47 31.67 -23.81
C TYR A 7 -42.50 32.15 -22.72
N GLN A 8 -42.51 33.46 -22.46
CA GLN A 8 -41.89 34.06 -21.29
C GLN A 8 -42.87 33.98 -20.09
N PRO A 9 -42.41 33.62 -18.87
CA PRO A 9 -43.23 33.64 -17.67
C PRO A 9 -43.92 35.00 -17.50
N GLY A 10 -45.15 35.04 -16.98
CA GLY A 10 -45.94 36.27 -16.93
C GLY A 10 -45.31 37.41 -16.13
N ALA A 11 -44.40 37.11 -15.20
CA ALA A 11 -43.58 38.09 -14.48
C ALA A 11 -42.81 39.04 -15.41
N VAL A 12 -42.39 38.58 -16.61
CA VAL A 12 -41.57 39.37 -17.57
C VAL A 12 -42.41 40.38 -18.37
N ARG A 13 -43.73 40.18 -18.44
CA ARG A 13 -44.65 41.03 -19.22
C ARG A 13 -45.17 42.23 -18.43
N ILE A 14 -44.96 42.26 -17.12
CA ILE A 14 -45.48 43.30 -16.23
C ILE A 14 -44.49 44.49 -16.18
N PRO A 15 -44.98 45.74 -16.25
CA PRO A 15 -44.13 46.92 -16.18
C PRO A 15 -43.27 46.97 -14.91
N PHE A 16 -42.02 47.36 -15.12
CA PHE A 16 -41.00 47.50 -14.07
C PHE A 16 -40.90 48.98 -13.72
N VAL A 17 -41.53 49.39 -12.62
CA VAL A 17 -41.73 50.81 -12.26
C VAL A 17 -40.81 51.25 -11.12
N ASN A 18 -40.43 52.52 -11.09
CA ASN A 18 -39.64 53.16 -10.02
C ASN A 18 -38.36 52.39 -9.67
N ARG A 19 -37.59 52.12 -10.71
CA ARG A 19 -36.30 51.43 -10.67
C ARG A 19 -35.30 52.08 -11.63
N GLU A 20 -35.66 53.22 -12.22
CA GLU A 20 -34.89 53.98 -13.20
C GLU A 20 -33.51 54.36 -12.66
N ASP A 21 -33.44 54.79 -11.39
CA ASP A 21 -32.18 55.14 -10.74
C ASP A 21 -31.26 53.92 -10.57
N LEU A 22 -31.82 52.75 -10.21
CA LEU A 22 -31.05 51.50 -10.09
C LEU A 22 -30.56 51.03 -11.46
N LEU A 23 -31.39 51.18 -12.49
CA LEU A 23 -31.03 50.86 -13.87
C LEU A 23 -29.99 51.84 -14.45
N ALA A 24 -30.06 53.12 -14.07
CA ALA A 24 -29.08 54.13 -14.46
C ALA A 24 -27.73 53.89 -13.77
N ALA A 25 -27.73 53.49 -12.49
CA ALA A 25 -26.53 53.07 -11.79
C ALA A 25 -25.90 51.83 -12.44
N PHE A 26 -26.72 50.85 -12.82
CA PHE A 26 -26.26 49.69 -13.59
C PHE A 26 -25.65 50.09 -14.94
N ASP A 27 -26.28 50.99 -15.70
CA ASP A 27 -25.74 51.46 -16.98
C ASP A 27 -24.38 52.16 -16.81
N ALA A 28 -24.21 52.94 -15.75
CA ALA A 28 -22.94 53.58 -15.41
C ALA A 28 -21.84 52.53 -15.14
N GLU A 29 -22.17 51.49 -14.38
CA GLU A 29 -21.25 50.39 -14.08
C GLU A 29 -20.93 49.54 -15.32
N ILE A 30 -21.92 49.25 -16.18
CA ILE A 30 -21.70 48.59 -17.47
C ILE A 30 -20.77 49.42 -18.36
N GLY A 31 -20.99 50.74 -18.42
CA GLY A 31 -20.17 51.66 -19.20
C GLY A 31 -18.70 51.70 -18.75
N ALA A 32 -18.47 51.45 -17.47
CA ALA A 32 -17.15 51.55 -16.85
C ALA A 32 -16.45 50.19 -16.61
N MET A 33 -16.98 49.09 -17.17
CA MET A 33 -16.36 47.76 -17.16
C MET A 33 -14.96 47.75 -17.80
N GLY A 34 -14.08 46.88 -17.28
CA GLY A 34 -12.74 46.65 -17.84
C GLY A 34 -11.60 47.50 -17.27
N ALA A 35 -11.89 48.38 -16.31
CA ALA A 35 -10.88 49.22 -15.64
C ALA A 35 -10.54 48.77 -14.21
N ALA A 36 -11.46 48.11 -13.52
CA ALA A 36 -11.34 47.61 -12.14
C ALA A 36 -12.43 46.55 -11.86
N PRO A 37 -12.24 45.66 -10.86
CA PRO A 37 -13.25 44.71 -10.41
C PRO A 37 -14.49 45.46 -9.89
N ARG A 38 -15.66 45.18 -10.48
CA ARG A 38 -16.93 45.84 -10.16
C ARG A 38 -17.96 44.83 -9.67
N LEU A 39 -18.39 44.99 -8.42
CA LEU A 39 -19.47 44.22 -7.84
C LEU A 39 -20.61 45.15 -7.43
N LEU A 40 -21.79 44.94 -7.99
CA LEU A 40 -23.05 45.57 -7.59
C LEU A 40 -23.74 44.70 -6.55
N GLU A 41 -23.90 45.22 -5.34
CA GLU A 41 -24.61 44.53 -4.26
C GLU A 41 -26.07 44.98 -4.24
N LEU A 42 -26.99 44.10 -4.64
CA LEU A 42 -28.43 44.37 -4.64
C LEU A 42 -29.05 43.86 -3.34
N THR A 43 -29.08 44.69 -2.29
CA THR A 43 -29.62 44.30 -0.98
C THR A 43 -31.10 44.70 -0.81
N GLY A 44 -31.92 43.82 -0.23
CA GLY A 44 -33.29 44.17 0.15
C GLY A 44 -34.09 43.00 0.72
N VAL A 45 -35.29 43.27 1.24
CA VAL A 45 -36.17 42.25 1.85
C VAL A 45 -36.73 41.25 0.83
N GLY A 46 -37.32 40.14 1.30
CA GLY A 46 -38.02 39.18 0.44
C GLY A 46 -39.21 39.81 -0.30
N GLY A 47 -39.45 39.41 -1.55
CA GLY A 47 -40.59 39.95 -2.34
C GLY A 47 -40.40 41.36 -2.92
N ILE A 48 -39.25 42.00 -2.67
CA ILE A 48 -38.94 43.38 -3.13
C ILE A 48 -38.63 43.50 -4.64
N GLY A 49 -38.43 42.36 -5.32
CA GLY A 49 -38.15 42.31 -6.76
C GLY A 49 -36.68 42.18 -7.16
N LYS A 50 -35.78 41.71 -6.28
CA LYS A 50 -34.33 41.53 -6.61
C LYS A 50 -34.09 40.60 -7.80
N SER A 51 -34.70 39.40 -7.81
CA SER A 51 -34.57 38.44 -8.92
C SER A 51 -35.12 39.01 -10.23
N ARG A 52 -36.21 39.80 -10.14
CA ARG A 52 -36.77 40.52 -11.29
C ARG A 52 -35.82 41.61 -11.79
N LEU A 53 -35.21 42.37 -10.88
CA LEU A 53 -34.18 43.36 -11.22
C LEU A 53 -33.00 42.69 -11.93
N LEU A 54 -32.44 41.60 -11.41
CA LEU A 54 -31.38 40.83 -12.08
C LEU A 54 -31.78 40.43 -13.50
N HIS A 55 -33.01 39.96 -13.71
CA HIS A 55 -33.52 39.63 -15.05
C HIS A 55 -33.58 40.86 -15.97
N GLU A 56 -33.98 42.02 -15.45
CA GLU A 56 -33.97 43.28 -16.19
C GLU A 56 -32.55 43.78 -16.50
N LEU A 57 -31.59 43.58 -15.59
CA LEU A 57 -30.18 43.87 -15.84
C LEU A 57 -29.64 43.03 -17.00
N VAL A 58 -29.90 41.72 -16.98
CA VAL A 58 -29.56 40.77 -18.06
C VAL A 58 -30.20 41.20 -19.38
N ARG A 59 -31.48 41.59 -19.37
CA ARG A 59 -32.20 42.06 -20.57
C ARG A 59 -31.65 43.37 -21.13
N ARG A 60 -31.23 44.29 -20.26
CA ARG A 60 -30.71 45.61 -20.60
C ARG A 60 -29.25 45.58 -21.05
N ALA A 61 -28.50 44.57 -20.60
CA ALA A 61 -27.11 44.38 -20.99
C ALA A 61 -26.95 44.22 -22.52
N PRO A 62 -25.81 44.67 -23.09
CA PRO A 62 -25.52 44.49 -24.51
C PRO A 62 -25.62 43.02 -24.93
N LYS A 63 -26.22 42.73 -26.10
CA LYS A 63 -26.45 41.35 -26.57
C LYS A 63 -25.17 40.59 -26.90
N ASP A 64 -24.09 41.32 -27.18
CA ASP A 64 -22.74 40.82 -27.45
C ASP A 64 -21.93 40.59 -26.15
N LEU A 65 -22.42 41.05 -25.01
CA LEU A 65 -21.83 40.78 -23.71
C LEU A 65 -22.22 39.36 -23.25
N PRO A 66 -21.28 38.45 -22.96
CA PRO A 66 -21.58 37.17 -22.35
C PRO A 66 -22.23 37.34 -20.98
N GLN A 67 -23.29 36.58 -20.73
CA GLN A 67 -24.14 36.70 -19.53
C GLN A 67 -24.35 35.32 -18.90
N ALA A 68 -24.27 35.24 -17.57
CA ALA A 68 -24.63 34.04 -16.81
C ALA A 68 -25.31 34.40 -15.49
N THR A 69 -26.16 33.49 -14.98
CA THR A 69 -26.81 33.62 -13.68
C THR A 69 -26.58 32.38 -12.83
N LEU A 70 -26.02 32.58 -11.63
CA LEU A 70 -25.93 31.58 -10.57
C LEU A 70 -27.14 31.72 -9.64
N ASN A 71 -28.01 30.72 -9.60
CA ASN A 71 -29.21 30.75 -8.74
C ASN A 71 -29.01 29.88 -7.50
N LEU A 72 -28.67 30.50 -6.37
CA LEU A 72 -28.37 29.78 -5.13
C LEU A 72 -29.62 29.29 -4.38
N GLN A 73 -30.82 29.67 -4.85
CA GLN A 73 -32.07 29.02 -4.40
C GLN A 73 -32.13 27.55 -4.81
N GLU A 74 -31.33 27.16 -5.80
CA GLU A 74 -31.18 25.79 -6.27
C GLU A 74 -30.00 25.11 -5.54
N PRO A 75 -30.25 24.26 -4.53
CA PRO A 75 -29.24 23.49 -3.83
C PRO A 75 -28.21 22.75 -4.67
N SER A 76 -28.52 22.34 -5.92
CA SER A 76 -27.52 21.74 -6.80
C SER A 76 -26.44 22.72 -7.25
N GLN A 77 -26.69 24.04 -7.24
CA GLN A 77 -25.73 25.06 -7.67
C GLN A 77 -24.89 25.67 -6.53
N ARG A 78 -25.14 25.27 -5.28
CA ARG A 78 -24.41 25.81 -4.11
C ARG A 78 -22.99 25.26 -3.97
N PRO A 79 -22.71 23.96 -4.20
CA PRO A 79 -21.35 23.44 -4.20
C PRO A 79 -20.55 24.04 -5.38
N ALA A 80 -19.29 24.42 -5.13
CA ALA A 80 -18.44 25.06 -6.13
C ALA A 80 -18.40 24.35 -7.49
N PRO A 81 -18.20 23.00 -7.57
CA PRO A 81 -18.08 22.32 -8.86
C PRO A 81 -19.34 22.39 -9.71
N ALA A 82 -20.50 22.22 -9.08
CA ALA A 82 -21.78 22.24 -9.77
C ALA A 82 -22.21 23.67 -10.12
N GLY A 83 -21.93 24.66 -9.25
CA GLY A 83 -22.10 26.08 -9.55
C GLY A 83 -21.24 26.52 -10.74
N LEU A 84 -19.96 26.19 -10.75
CA LEU A 84 -19.04 26.47 -11.85
C LEU A 84 -19.46 25.76 -13.14
N GLY A 85 -19.87 24.49 -13.07
CA GLY A 85 -20.42 23.76 -14.21
C GLY A 85 -21.66 24.44 -14.83
N SER A 86 -22.56 24.95 -13.99
CA SER A 86 -23.72 25.75 -14.45
C SER A 86 -23.30 27.03 -15.16
N LEU A 87 -22.36 27.80 -14.58
CA LEU A 87 -21.84 29.02 -15.17
C LEU A 87 -21.11 28.75 -16.49
N ARG A 88 -20.28 27.71 -16.52
CA ARG A 88 -19.57 27.23 -17.70
C ARG A 88 -20.52 26.92 -18.86
N ALA A 89 -21.62 26.22 -18.59
CA ALA A 89 -22.62 25.90 -19.61
C ALA A 89 -23.28 27.18 -20.17
N GLN A 90 -23.61 28.13 -19.32
CA GLN A 90 -24.26 29.38 -19.72
C GLN A 90 -23.34 30.28 -20.55
N PHE A 91 -22.11 30.52 -20.09
CA PHE A 91 -21.13 31.30 -20.83
C PHE A 91 -20.68 30.59 -22.13
N GLY A 92 -20.59 29.26 -22.12
CA GLY A 92 -20.29 28.46 -23.31
C GLY A 92 -21.28 28.69 -24.45
N ARG A 93 -22.59 28.78 -24.14
CA ARG A 93 -23.63 29.10 -25.14
C ARG A 93 -23.49 30.51 -25.73
N ALA A 94 -22.90 31.44 -24.98
CA ALA A 94 -22.55 32.77 -25.45
C ALA A 94 -21.24 32.80 -26.26
N GLY A 95 -20.59 31.65 -26.47
CA GLY A 95 -19.36 31.50 -27.25
C GLY A 95 -18.07 31.65 -26.44
N VAL A 96 -18.16 31.80 -25.11
CA VAL A 96 -16.98 31.86 -24.23
C VAL A 96 -16.34 30.48 -24.12
N ARG A 97 -15.01 30.43 -24.21
CA ARG A 97 -14.24 29.18 -24.18
C ARG A 97 -13.56 29.01 -22.83
N PHE A 98 -13.54 27.78 -22.36
CA PHE A 98 -13.00 27.38 -21.06
C PHE A 98 -12.15 26.13 -21.21
N ASP A 99 -11.31 26.10 -22.26
CA ASP A 99 -10.57 24.89 -22.62
C ASP A 99 -9.63 24.42 -21.48
N ARG A 100 -9.12 25.34 -20.63
CA ARG A 100 -8.26 24.99 -19.48
C ARG A 100 -9.08 24.52 -18.28
N PHE A 101 -10.15 25.24 -17.97
CA PHE A 101 -11.09 24.82 -16.93
C PHE A 101 -11.69 23.44 -17.24
N ASP A 102 -12.10 23.20 -18.49
CA ASP A 102 -12.69 21.92 -18.92
C ASP A 102 -11.72 20.75 -18.66
N LEU A 103 -10.43 20.94 -18.96
CA LEU A 103 -9.38 19.96 -18.67
C LEU A 103 -9.16 19.80 -17.17
N ALA A 104 -8.96 20.89 -16.43
CA ALA A 104 -8.70 20.83 -14.99
C ALA A 104 -9.87 20.22 -14.22
N TYR A 105 -11.11 20.55 -14.61
CA TYR A 105 -12.31 19.94 -14.05
C TYR A 105 -12.35 18.44 -14.35
N GLY A 106 -12.06 18.03 -15.59
CA GLY A 106 -12.00 16.62 -15.96
C GLY A 106 -10.97 15.84 -15.12
N VAL A 107 -9.79 16.43 -14.89
CA VAL A 107 -8.72 15.86 -14.05
C VAL A 107 -9.16 15.78 -12.58
N TRP A 108 -9.65 16.89 -12.02
CA TRP A 108 -10.13 16.97 -10.65
C TRP A 108 -11.27 15.97 -10.40
N TRP A 109 -12.26 15.91 -11.29
CA TRP A 109 -13.38 14.99 -11.20
C TRP A 109 -12.92 13.53 -11.26
N GLN A 110 -12.00 13.19 -12.16
CA GLN A 110 -11.48 11.83 -12.28
C GLN A 110 -10.63 11.45 -11.06
N ARG A 111 -9.90 12.39 -10.46
CA ARG A 111 -9.11 12.15 -9.25
C ARG A 111 -9.99 11.97 -8.02
N LEU A 112 -11.13 12.67 -7.96
CA LEU A 112 -12.18 12.43 -6.97
C LEU A 112 -12.94 11.13 -7.22
N ASN A 113 -13.00 10.64 -8.46
CA ASN A 113 -13.79 9.47 -8.80
C ASN A 113 -12.96 8.48 -9.63
N PRO A 114 -11.87 7.89 -9.07
CA PRO A 114 -10.92 7.09 -9.84
C PRO A 114 -11.56 5.87 -10.51
N HIS A 115 -12.61 5.34 -9.88
CA HIS A 115 -13.32 4.13 -10.28
C HIS A 115 -14.55 4.41 -11.16
N VAL A 116 -14.89 5.68 -11.37
CA VAL A 116 -16.05 6.07 -12.17
C VAL A 116 -15.56 6.52 -13.53
N ALA A 117 -16.11 5.90 -14.59
CA ALA A 117 -15.85 6.35 -15.94
C ALA A 117 -16.53 7.70 -16.18
N LEU A 118 -15.77 8.65 -16.72
CA LEU A 118 -16.28 9.94 -17.19
C LEU A 118 -17.40 9.73 -18.22
N SER A 119 -18.59 10.27 -17.94
CA SER A 119 -19.74 10.16 -18.84
C SER A 119 -20.48 11.50 -19.00
N ALA A 120 -21.15 11.65 -20.15
CA ALA A 120 -21.95 12.85 -20.44
C ALA A 120 -23.11 13.04 -19.46
N ASP A 121 -23.64 11.95 -18.89
CA ASP A 121 -24.74 11.98 -17.92
C ASP A 121 -24.30 12.60 -16.57
N GLN A 122 -23.00 12.53 -16.24
CA GLN A 122 -22.42 13.07 -15.02
C GLN A 122 -21.93 14.52 -15.18
N LEU A 123 -21.57 14.92 -16.41
CA LEU A 123 -21.13 16.27 -16.76
C LEU A 123 -22.13 16.93 -17.70
N SER A 124 -23.26 17.39 -17.15
CA SER A 124 -24.34 17.99 -17.94
C SER A 124 -23.93 19.21 -18.78
N TRP A 125 -22.85 19.90 -18.38
CA TRP A 125 -22.26 21.03 -19.11
C TRP A 125 -21.30 20.61 -20.24
N ALA A 126 -20.84 19.36 -20.28
CA ALA A 126 -19.86 18.88 -21.26
C ALA A 126 -20.37 18.94 -22.71
N ALA A 127 -21.69 18.91 -22.92
CA ALA A 127 -22.31 19.08 -24.23
C ALA A 127 -22.01 20.46 -24.86
N GLU A 128 -21.67 21.47 -24.06
CA GLU A 128 -21.28 22.82 -24.50
C GLU A 128 -19.74 22.97 -24.54
N SER A 129 -19.01 21.85 -24.54
CA SER A 129 -17.55 21.76 -24.66
C SER A 129 -17.15 20.79 -25.76
N ASP A 130 -16.57 21.32 -26.84
CA ASP A 130 -16.00 20.52 -27.94
C ASP A 130 -14.90 19.57 -27.41
N LEU A 131 -14.11 20.05 -26.46
CA LEU A 131 -13.00 19.31 -25.87
C LEU A 131 -13.50 18.14 -25.01
N MET A 132 -14.43 18.39 -24.08
CA MET A 132 -14.98 17.33 -23.22
C MET A 132 -15.83 16.34 -24.02
N THR A 133 -16.58 16.79 -25.03
CA THR A 133 -17.30 15.87 -25.93
C THR A 133 -16.34 14.93 -26.64
N SER A 134 -15.16 15.40 -27.06
CA SER A 134 -14.12 14.54 -27.64
C SER A 134 -13.57 13.54 -26.61
N VAL A 135 -13.29 14.00 -25.38
CA VAL A 135 -12.76 13.14 -24.30
C VAL A 135 -13.76 12.05 -23.92
N LEU A 136 -15.03 12.41 -23.73
CA LEU A 136 -16.10 11.50 -23.31
C LEU A 136 -16.42 10.42 -24.35
N ASN A 137 -16.35 10.75 -25.64
CA ASN A 137 -16.59 9.78 -26.71
C ASN A 137 -15.49 8.72 -26.86
N GLU A 138 -14.26 9.02 -26.45
CA GLU A 138 -13.12 8.10 -26.51
C GLU A 138 -12.92 7.35 -25.17
N ALA A 139 -13.34 7.95 -24.05
CA ALA A 139 -13.28 7.37 -22.72
C ALA A 139 -14.49 6.49 -22.35
N SER A 140 -15.48 6.34 -23.24
CA SER A 140 -16.72 5.63 -22.94
C SER A 140 -16.47 4.17 -22.53
N GLY A 141 -16.75 3.85 -21.26
CA GLY A 141 -16.70 2.49 -20.72
C GLY A 141 -15.44 2.14 -19.92
N VAL A 142 -14.38 2.97 -19.94
CA VAL A 142 -13.13 2.70 -19.23
C VAL A 142 -12.92 3.75 -18.14
N PRO A 143 -12.79 3.37 -16.84
CA PRO A 143 -12.35 4.30 -15.81
C PRO A 143 -10.97 4.85 -16.20
N VAL A 144 -10.86 6.16 -16.36
CA VAL A 144 -9.58 6.81 -16.70
C VAL A 144 -8.80 6.95 -15.41
N PHE A 145 -8.14 5.90 -14.94
CA PHE A 145 -7.47 5.98 -13.65
C PHE A 145 -6.36 7.03 -13.69
N GLY A 146 -6.39 7.94 -12.72
CA GLY A 146 -5.20 8.51 -12.09
C GLY A 146 -4.27 9.43 -12.88
N VAL A 147 -4.45 9.71 -14.18
CA VAL A 147 -3.47 10.52 -14.91
C VAL A 147 -4.14 11.64 -15.71
N ALA A 148 -3.85 12.90 -15.34
CA ALA A 148 -4.22 14.05 -16.18
C ALA A 148 -3.68 13.88 -17.61
N VAL A 149 -2.51 13.23 -17.73
CA VAL A 149 -1.88 12.86 -19.01
C VAL A 149 -2.82 12.07 -19.91
N LYS A 150 -3.69 11.17 -19.41
CA LYS A 150 -4.58 10.39 -20.29
C LYS A 150 -5.75 11.24 -20.81
N VAL A 151 -6.33 12.11 -19.98
CA VAL A 151 -7.32 13.12 -20.43
C VAL A 151 -6.67 14.09 -21.44
N LEU A 152 -5.42 14.50 -21.17
CA LEU A 152 -4.61 15.36 -22.04
C LEU A 152 -4.20 14.66 -23.34
N GLU A 153 -3.88 13.36 -23.34
CA GLU A 153 -3.52 12.56 -24.52
C GLU A 153 -4.72 12.31 -25.43
N ILE A 154 -5.88 11.99 -24.85
CA ILE A 154 -7.13 11.87 -25.58
C ILE A 154 -7.46 13.21 -26.24
N ALA A 155 -7.35 14.32 -25.49
CA ALA A 155 -7.50 15.65 -26.05
C ALA A 155 -6.48 15.92 -27.17
N ALA A 156 -5.21 15.50 -27.01
CA ALA A 156 -4.14 15.71 -27.98
C ALA A 156 -4.38 15.07 -29.36
N ARG A 157 -5.07 13.93 -29.40
CA ARG A 157 -5.28 13.15 -30.64
C ARG A 157 -6.25 13.82 -31.62
N ARG A 158 -7.21 14.61 -31.12
CA ARG A 158 -8.35 15.08 -31.94
C ARG A 158 -8.73 16.54 -31.73
N PHE A 159 -8.29 17.16 -30.63
CA PHE A 159 -8.58 18.56 -30.37
C PHE A 159 -7.64 19.46 -31.19
N LYS A 160 -8.20 20.11 -32.22
CA LYS A 160 -7.46 20.93 -33.20
C LYS A 160 -6.56 22.01 -32.57
N ARG A 161 -6.87 22.47 -31.36
CA ARG A 161 -6.16 23.54 -30.64
C ARG A 161 -5.20 23.04 -29.57
N TRP A 162 -4.95 21.73 -29.48
CA TRP A 162 -4.03 21.13 -28.51
C TRP A 162 -2.67 21.81 -28.46
N ASN A 163 -2.10 22.19 -29.62
CA ASN A 163 -0.80 22.87 -29.69
C ASN A 163 -0.74 24.21 -28.93
N LEU A 164 -1.89 24.87 -28.69
CA LEU A 164 -1.98 26.11 -27.90
C LEU A 164 -2.05 25.84 -26.38
N ILE A 165 -2.42 24.63 -25.98
CA ILE A 165 -2.69 24.24 -24.58
C ILE A 165 -1.55 23.40 -24.00
N ARG A 166 -0.86 22.61 -24.82
CA ARG A 166 0.16 21.64 -24.37
C ARG A 166 1.39 22.22 -23.65
N HIS A 167 1.64 23.53 -23.80
CA HIS A 167 2.77 24.22 -23.16
C HIS A 167 2.31 25.12 -22.00
N ASP A 168 1.05 24.97 -21.57
CA ASP A 168 0.51 25.72 -20.44
C ASP A 168 1.09 25.16 -19.14
N ALA A 169 1.99 25.90 -18.50
CA ALA A 169 2.68 25.46 -17.29
C ALA A 169 1.70 25.05 -16.18
N THR A 170 0.60 25.81 -16.02
CA THR A 170 -0.43 25.52 -15.01
C THR A 170 -1.15 24.20 -15.27
N LEU A 171 -1.35 23.80 -16.54
CA LEU A 171 -1.97 22.51 -16.87
C LEU A 171 -1.01 21.33 -16.70
N LEU A 172 0.30 21.55 -16.87
CA LEU A 172 1.33 20.52 -16.66
C LEU A 172 1.50 20.19 -15.17
N GLU A 173 1.34 21.19 -14.31
CA GLU A 173 1.41 21.05 -12.84
C GLU A 173 0.20 20.32 -12.23
N LEU A 174 -0.93 20.17 -12.94
CA LEU A 174 -2.14 19.53 -12.39
C LEU A 174 -1.91 18.12 -11.83
N ASN A 175 -0.94 17.38 -12.37
CA ASN A 175 -0.62 16.03 -11.86
C ASN A 175 -0.01 16.06 -10.46
N GLU A 176 0.70 17.14 -10.12
CA GLU A 176 1.43 17.32 -8.87
C GLU A 176 0.54 17.86 -7.74
N LEU A 177 -0.63 18.42 -8.10
CA LEU A 177 -1.58 18.97 -7.15
C LEU A 177 -2.37 17.89 -6.40
N THR A 178 -2.58 18.11 -5.10
CA THR A 178 -3.53 17.33 -4.28
C THR A 178 -4.98 17.56 -4.75
N VAL A 179 -5.91 16.74 -4.28
CA VAL A 179 -7.34 16.88 -4.65
C VAL A 179 -7.92 18.24 -4.24
N ASP A 180 -7.54 18.75 -3.06
CA ASP A 180 -7.98 20.06 -2.58
C ASP A 180 -7.38 21.18 -3.42
N GLN A 181 -6.06 21.10 -3.69
CA GLN A 181 -5.37 22.05 -4.57
C GLN A 181 -5.94 22.04 -6.00
N LEU A 182 -6.37 20.87 -6.49
CA LEU A 182 -7.06 20.76 -7.77
C LEU A 182 -8.43 21.44 -7.73
N GLY A 183 -9.15 21.38 -6.61
CA GLY A 183 -10.41 22.11 -6.42
C GLY A 183 -10.22 23.62 -6.54
N ASP A 184 -9.19 24.15 -5.88
CA ASP A 184 -8.81 25.57 -5.99
C ASP A 184 -8.33 25.92 -7.41
N ALA A 185 -7.56 25.03 -8.04
CA ALA A 185 -7.10 25.20 -9.42
C ALA A 185 -8.28 25.24 -10.42
N VAL A 186 -9.35 24.48 -10.18
CA VAL A 186 -10.57 24.53 -11.00
C VAL A 186 -11.27 25.88 -10.88
N VAL A 187 -11.35 26.46 -9.67
CA VAL A 187 -11.89 27.82 -9.48
C VAL A 187 -11.02 28.84 -10.19
N TYR A 188 -9.70 28.76 -10.01
CA TYR A 188 -8.72 29.66 -10.62
C TYR A 188 -8.75 29.63 -12.15
N LEU A 189 -8.73 28.43 -12.75
CA LEU A 189 -8.73 28.27 -14.20
C LEU A 189 -10.06 28.68 -14.83
N PHE A 190 -11.17 28.54 -14.11
CA PHE A 190 -12.45 29.13 -14.55
C PHE A 190 -12.33 30.66 -14.68
N ALA A 191 -11.83 31.33 -13.63
CA ALA A 191 -11.67 32.78 -13.62
C ALA A 191 -10.74 33.23 -14.76
N GLN A 192 -9.58 32.60 -14.89
CA GLN A 192 -8.59 32.92 -15.94
C GLN A 192 -9.12 32.74 -17.36
N ASP A 193 -9.89 31.68 -17.63
CA ASP A 193 -10.48 31.47 -18.94
C ASP A 193 -11.59 32.50 -19.25
N LEU A 194 -12.38 32.89 -18.24
CA LEU A 194 -13.39 33.94 -18.38
C LEU A 194 -12.75 35.33 -18.60
N GLU A 195 -11.68 35.66 -17.87
CA GLU A 195 -10.95 36.93 -18.00
C GLU A 195 -10.37 37.16 -19.40
N LYS A 196 -9.88 36.10 -20.06
CA LYS A 196 -9.36 36.17 -21.44
C LYS A 196 -10.39 36.66 -22.45
N HIS A 197 -11.68 36.41 -22.19
CA HIS A 197 -12.76 36.91 -23.04
C HIS A 197 -13.00 38.41 -22.84
N GLY A 198 -12.61 38.98 -21.69
CA GLY A 198 -12.76 40.38 -21.37
C GLY A 198 -14.04 40.67 -20.59
N ARG A 199 -14.95 41.47 -21.15
CA ARG A 199 -16.17 41.93 -20.45
C ARG A 199 -17.22 40.82 -20.38
N TYR A 200 -17.91 40.69 -19.25
CA TYR A 200 -19.04 39.78 -19.03
C TYR A 200 -19.98 40.36 -17.96
N LEU A 201 -21.19 39.80 -17.85
CA LEU A 201 -22.12 40.04 -16.75
C LEU A 201 -22.41 38.72 -16.01
N LEU A 202 -22.13 38.68 -14.71
CA LEU A 202 -22.46 37.56 -13.84
C LEU A 202 -23.48 38.00 -12.78
N CYS A 203 -24.66 37.39 -12.80
CA CYS A 203 -25.68 37.61 -11.78
C CYS A 203 -25.65 36.47 -10.75
N VAL A 204 -25.61 36.78 -9.46
CA VAL A 204 -25.74 35.81 -8.37
C VAL A 204 -27.02 36.10 -7.62
N ASP A 205 -27.99 35.19 -7.65
CA ASP A 205 -29.28 35.36 -6.97
C ASP A 205 -29.35 34.55 -5.68
N ALA A 206 -30.08 35.09 -4.71
CA ALA A 206 -30.34 34.52 -3.38
C ALA A 206 -29.08 34.09 -2.63
N TYR A 207 -28.09 34.99 -2.53
CA TYR A 207 -26.85 34.76 -1.81
C TYR A 207 -27.04 34.18 -0.40
N GLU A 208 -28.10 34.60 0.32
CA GLU A 208 -28.41 34.10 1.65
C GLU A 208 -28.63 32.58 1.73
N ALA A 209 -28.98 31.94 0.61
CA ALA A 209 -29.19 30.49 0.53
C ALA A 209 -27.88 29.69 0.56
N LEU A 210 -26.74 30.33 0.25
CA LEU A 210 -25.41 29.71 0.34
C LEU A 210 -24.84 29.80 1.76
N VAL A 211 -25.04 30.93 2.45
CA VAL A 211 -24.47 31.19 3.79
C VAL A 211 -25.34 30.71 4.95
N GLY A 212 -26.60 30.36 4.71
CA GLY A 212 -27.56 29.93 5.74
C GLY A 212 -28.01 31.10 6.61
N GLY A 213 -29.28 31.49 6.49
CA GLY A 213 -29.85 32.60 7.25
C GLY A 213 -29.65 32.42 8.77
N VAL A 214 -29.15 33.48 9.41
CA VAL A 214 -28.81 33.60 10.84
C VAL A 214 -27.53 32.86 11.27
N ALA A 215 -26.40 33.54 11.06
CA ALA A 215 -25.20 33.56 11.93
C ALA A 215 -24.97 32.35 12.87
N ARG A 216 -24.59 31.19 12.32
CA ARG A 216 -23.66 30.29 13.04
C ARG A 216 -22.25 30.78 12.74
N ALA A 217 -21.72 31.63 13.62
CA ALA A 217 -20.36 32.16 13.55
C ALA A 217 -19.35 31.00 13.64
N GLY A 218 -18.91 30.50 12.50
CA GLY A 218 -17.99 29.37 12.38
C GLY A 218 -18.14 28.62 11.07
N THR A 219 -19.29 27.97 10.83
CA THR A 219 -19.55 27.17 9.61
C THR A 219 -20.04 28.00 8.43
N ALA A 220 -20.72 29.13 8.66
CA ALA A 220 -21.21 30.01 7.59
C ALA A 220 -20.08 30.68 6.77
N ALA A 221 -18.89 30.84 7.36
CA ALA A 221 -17.73 31.48 6.72
C ALA A 221 -16.97 30.56 5.75
N LEU A 222 -17.28 29.26 5.73
CA LEU A 222 -16.64 28.27 4.84
C LEU A 222 -17.44 28.01 3.56
N ALA A 223 -18.77 28.18 3.59
CA ALA A 223 -19.64 27.83 2.46
C ALA A 223 -19.53 28.78 1.25
N ASP A 224 -19.20 30.04 1.49
CA ASP A 224 -19.08 31.08 0.45
C ASP A 224 -17.64 31.31 -0.03
N VAL A 225 -16.65 30.59 0.52
CA VAL A 225 -15.21 30.79 0.22
C VAL A 225 -14.94 30.69 -1.27
N TRP A 226 -15.44 29.65 -1.92
CA TRP A 226 -15.22 29.43 -3.36
C TRP A 226 -15.80 30.56 -4.21
N LEU A 227 -16.94 31.13 -3.79
CA LEU A 227 -17.61 32.20 -4.52
C LEU A 227 -16.86 33.53 -4.30
N ARG A 228 -16.40 33.79 -3.07
CA ARG A 228 -15.54 34.94 -2.77
C ARG A 228 -14.23 34.87 -3.52
N ASP A 229 -13.61 33.70 -3.57
CA ASP A 229 -12.35 33.48 -4.28
C ASP A 229 -12.54 33.66 -5.80
N LEU A 230 -13.53 32.99 -6.39
CA LEU A 230 -13.92 33.18 -7.79
C LEU A 230 -14.09 34.67 -8.12
N LEU A 231 -14.94 35.38 -7.38
CA LEU A 231 -15.26 36.77 -7.66
C LEU A 231 -14.10 37.73 -7.33
N GLY A 232 -13.22 37.35 -6.39
CA GLY A 232 -12.03 38.12 -6.02
C GLY A 232 -10.97 38.11 -7.12
N GLN A 233 -10.93 37.02 -7.90
CA GLN A 233 -10.03 36.84 -9.02
C GLN A 233 -10.52 37.51 -10.31
N LEU A 234 -11.81 37.81 -10.43
CA LEU A 234 -12.44 38.40 -11.62
C LEU A 234 -12.20 39.93 -11.73
N ASP A 235 -11.53 40.40 -12.79
CA ASP A 235 -11.13 41.82 -12.93
C ASP A 235 -11.90 42.68 -13.96
N ARG A 236 -12.46 42.08 -15.02
CA ARG A 236 -12.93 42.79 -16.24
C ARG A 236 -14.43 42.84 -16.47
N GLY A 237 -15.20 42.02 -15.77
CA GLY A 237 -16.67 41.98 -15.90
C GLY A 237 -17.40 42.71 -14.77
N LEU A 238 -18.72 42.74 -14.89
CA LEU A 238 -19.64 43.25 -13.88
C LEU A 238 -20.32 42.08 -13.18
N VAL A 239 -20.29 42.08 -11.85
CA VAL A 239 -20.97 41.07 -11.04
C VAL A 239 -22.11 41.72 -10.28
N ALA A 240 -23.32 41.19 -10.36
CA ALA A 240 -24.47 41.66 -9.59
C ALA A 240 -24.91 40.58 -8.60
N VAL A 241 -24.76 40.84 -7.29
CA VAL A 241 -25.09 39.88 -6.23
C VAL A 241 -26.35 40.34 -5.50
N ALA A 242 -27.41 39.55 -5.55
CA ALA A 242 -28.64 39.80 -4.81
C ALA A 242 -28.65 39.07 -3.47
N SER A 243 -28.88 39.83 -2.40
CA SER A 243 -28.87 39.34 -1.02
C SER A 243 -29.98 39.96 -0.17
N ARG A 244 -30.31 39.32 0.96
CA ARG A 244 -31.20 39.89 1.99
C ARG A 244 -30.50 40.90 2.89
N GLU A 245 -29.26 40.61 3.24
CA GLU A 245 -28.41 41.42 4.10
C GLU A 245 -27.15 41.83 3.32
N PRO A 246 -26.51 42.96 3.68
CA PRO A 246 -25.23 43.34 3.07
C PRO A 246 -24.18 42.24 3.20
N LEU A 247 -23.37 42.06 2.16
CA LEU A 247 -22.28 41.12 2.06
C LEU A 247 -21.24 41.45 3.14
N GLY A 248 -20.97 40.47 4.01
CA GLY A 248 -19.98 40.62 5.09
C GLY A 248 -18.52 40.55 4.65
N TRP A 249 -18.21 40.63 3.35
CA TRP A 249 -16.91 40.25 2.78
C TRP A 249 -15.74 41.14 3.21
N VAL A 250 -16.01 42.42 3.50
CA VAL A 250 -15.02 43.37 4.04
C VAL A 250 -14.41 42.88 5.36
N ARG A 251 -15.12 42.03 6.12
CA ARG A 251 -14.61 41.43 7.36
C ARG A 251 -13.53 40.38 7.12
N HIS A 252 -13.48 39.80 5.92
CA HIS A 252 -12.52 38.77 5.53
C HIS A 252 -11.34 39.35 4.76
N ASP A 253 -11.61 40.28 3.84
CA ASP A 253 -10.59 41.02 3.09
C ASP A 253 -11.04 42.49 2.93
N PRO A 254 -10.32 43.46 3.55
CA PRO A 254 -10.63 44.88 3.44
C PRO A 254 -10.66 45.40 1.99
N GLY A 255 -9.98 44.74 1.05
CA GLY A 255 -9.95 45.10 -0.37
C GLY A 255 -11.33 45.08 -1.04
N TRP A 256 -12.31 44.38 -0.47
CA TRP A 256 -13.69 44.40 -0.95
C TRP A 256 -14.39 45.76 -0.80
N ALA A 257 -13.95 46.60 0.15
CA ALA A 257 -14.59 47.89 0.41
C ALA A 257 -14.55 48.83 -0.80
N GLU A 258 -13.53 48.70 -1.65
CA GLU A 258 -13.36 49.50 -2.88
C GLU A 258 -14.03 48.85 -4.10
N ARG A 259 -14.45 47.58 -3.99
CA ARG A 259 -15.01 46.78 -5.11
C ARG A 259 -16.53 46.63 -5.05
N ILE A 260 -17.09 46.62 -3.84
CA ILE A 260 -18.53 46.47 -3.60
C ILE A 260 -19.19 47.84 -3.68
N HIS A 261 -20.10 47.97 -4.64
CA HIS A 261 -20.96 49.13 -4.84
C HIS A 261 -22.38 48.78 -4.35
N PRO A 262 -22.79 49.26 -3.16
CA PRO A 262 -24.09 48.95 -2.60
C PRO A 262 -25.21 49.64 -3.38
N LEU A 263 -26.19 48.85 -3.81
CA LEU A 263 -27.40 49.29 -4.52
C LEU A 263 -28.65 48.80 -3.76
N PRO A 264 -29.07 49.50 -2.69
CA PRO A 264 -30.21 49.08 -1.88
C PRO A 264 -31.51 49.13 -2.68
N VAL A 265 -32.23 48.00 -2.73
CA VAL A 265 -33.52 47.90 -3.41
C VAL A 265 -34.62 48.26 -2.41
N ALA A 266 -35.10 49.51 -2.51
CA ALA A 266 -36.11 50.06 -1.60
C ALA A 266 -37.54 49.61 -1.94
N ALA A 267 -38.42 49.68 -0.93
CA ALA A 267 -39.87 49.52 -1.10
C ALA A 267 -40.39 50.53 -2.13
N LEU A 268 -41.33 50.11 -2.98
CA LEU A 268 -41.96 51.03 -3.93
C LEU A 268 -42.63 52.17 -3.14
N PRO A 269 -42.44 53.43 -3.52
CA PRO A 269 -43.20 54.54 -2.94
C PRO A 269 -44.65 54.46 -3.41
N HIS A 270 -45.56 55.09 -2.67
CA HIS A 270 -47.00 54.94 -2.85
C HIS A 270 -47.47 55.21 -4.30
N GLU A 271 -46.96 56.27 -4.95
CA GLU A 271 -47.28 56.58 -6.35
C GLU A 271 -46.88 55.47 -7.32
N ALA A 272 -45.69 54.88 -7.14
CA ALA A 272 -45.22 53.76 -7.97
C ALA A 272 -46.02 52.47 -7.74
N ARG A 273 -46.50 52.23 -6.51
CA ARG A 273 -47.42 51.12 -6.24
C ARG A 273 -48.73 51.29 -7.01
N HIS A 274 -49.23 52.52 -7.03
CA HIS A 274 -50.44 52.90 -7.72
C HIS A 274 -50.28 52.81 -9.25
N GLU A 275 -49.14 53.26 -9.78
CA GLU A 275 -48.76 53.07 -11.18
C GLU A 275 -48.69 51.60 -11.58
N LEU A 276 -48.01 50.78 -10.77
CA LEU A 276 -47.89 49.34 -11.03
C LEU A 276 -49.25 48.65 -11.03
N ALA A 277 -50.10 48.95 -10.05
CA ALA A 277 -51.45 48.43 -9.98
C ALA A 277 -52.32 48.89 -11.17
N ALA A 278 -52.18 50.14 -11.61
CA ALA A 278 -52.86 50.66 -12.80
C ALA A 278 -52.42 49.94 -14.07
N ALA A 279 -51.11 49.74 -14.24
CA ALA A 279 -50.52 49.14 -15.42
C ALA A 279 -50.77 47.62 -15.49
N LEU A 280 -51.05 46.99 -14.36
CA LEU A 280 -51.60 45.64 -14.26
C LEU A 280 -53.09 45.57 -14.66
N GLY A 281 -53.78 46.69 -14.87
CA GLY A 281 -55.18 46.71 -15.30
C GLY A 281 -56.20 46.82 -14.18
N VAL A 282 -55.78 47.22 -12.96
CA VAL A 282 -56.72 47.57 -11.88
C VAL A 282 -57.36 48.93 -12.20
N ALA A 283 -58.52 48.89 -12.87
CA ALA A 283 -59.22 50.08 -13.38
C ALA A 283 -59.90 50.92 -12.28
N ASP A 284 -60.40 50.29 -11.21
CA ASP A 284 -61.08 50.97 -10.11
C ASP A 284 -60.10 51.68 -9.17
N GLN A 285 -60.30 52.99 -9.00
CA GLN A 285 -59.42 53.85 -8.21
C GLN A 285 -59.41 53.50 -6.71
N ARG A 286 -60.54 53.05 -6.14
CA ARG A 286 -60.61 52.66 -4.72
C ARG A 286 -59.87 51.36 -4.44
N THR A 287 -59.99 50.38 -5.34
CA THR A 287 -59.27 49.11 -5.29
C THR A 287 -57.76 49.33 -5.44
N ARG A 288 -57.36 50.22 -6.36
CA ARG A 288 -55.96 50.57 -6.58
C ARG A 288 -55.32 51.20 -5.35
N GLU A 289 -56.04 52.10 -4.67
CA GLU A 289 -55.62 52.73 -3.41
C GLU A 289 -55.47 51.69 -2.29
N ALA A 290 -56.43 50.76 -2.15
CA ALA A 290 -56.36 49.70 -1.17
C ALA A 290 -55.15 48.76 -1.37
N ILE A 291 -54.87 48.37 -2.62
CA ILE A 291 -53.70 47.56 -2.97
C ILE A 291 -52.40 48.32 -2.65
N ALA A 292 -52.30 49.59 -3.06
CA ALA A 292 -51.10 50.40 -2.82
C ALA A 292 -50.80 50.60 -1.31
N ARG A 293 -51.83 50.61 -0.47
CA ARG A 293 -51.69 50.70 0.99
C ARG A 293 -51.31 49.35 1.63
N ASP A 294 -51.99 48.27 1.26
CA ASP A 294 -51.91 46.98 1.95
C ASP A 294 -50.67 46.15 1.56
N CYS A 295 -49.98 46.46 0.45
CA CYS A 295 -48.85 45.66 -0.07
C CYS A 295 -47.46 46.00 0.52
N GLU A 296 -47.38 46.85 1.54
CA GLU A 296 -46.12 47.27 2.22
C GLU A 296 -45.00 47.78 1.29
N GLY A 297 -45.33 48.12 0.04
CA GLY A 297 -44.36 48.51 -0.98
C GLY A 297 -43.57 47.38 -1.61
N LEU A 298 -43.98 46.12 -1.42
CA LEU A 298 -43.40 44.95 -2.05
C LEU A 298 -44.12 44.66 -3.38
N PRO A 299 -43.41 44.70 -4.54
CA PRO A 299 -44.01 44.39 -5.84
C PRO A 299 -44.71 43.03 -5.87
N PHE A 300 -44.15 42.02 -5.19
CA PHE A 300 -44.73 40.68 -5.09
C PHE A 300 -46.20 40.72 -4.66
N TYR A 301 -46.53 41.50 -3.63
CA TYR A 301 -47.88 41.62 -3.12
C TYR A 301 -48.83 42.38 -4.05
N ILE A 302 -48.32 43.32 -4.85
CA ILE A 302 -49.11 44.06 -5.83
C ILE A 302 -49.46 43.18 -7.03
N HIS A 303 -48.50 42.40 -7.53
CA HIS A 303 -48.75 41.40 -8.57
C HIS A 303 -49.79 40.37 -8.12
N LEU A 304 -49.63 39.86 -6.90
CA LEU A 304 -50.53 38.90 -6.31
C LEU A 304 -51.94 39.48 -6.10
N ALA A 305 -52.05 40.73 -5.67
CA ALA A 305 -53.33 41.42 -5.50
C ALA A 305 -54.05 41.72 -6.82
N HIS A 306 -53.31 42.01 -7.91
CA HIS A 306 -53.91 42.11 -9.25
C HIS A 306 -54.50 40.78 -9.71
N GLU A 307 -53.72 39.69 -9.59
CA GLU A 307 -54.17 38.34 -9.95
C GLU A 307 -55.36 37.88 -9.08
N SER A 308 -55.61 38.55 -7.94
CA SER A 308 -56.73 38.28 -7.03
C SER A 308 -58.05 38.97 -7.42
N GLY A 309 -58.11 39.98 -8.29
CA GLY A 309 -59.37 40.70 -8.56
C GLY A 309 -59.96 41.51 -7.36
N PRO A 310 -61.02 42.34 -7.58
CA PRO A 310 -61.54 43.24 -6.54
C PRO A 310 -62.62 42.59 -5.64
N ALA A 311 -62.29 42.23 -4.38
CA ALA A 311 -63.28 42.15 -3.30
C ALA A 311 -62.71 42.26 -1.85
N ALA A 312 -63.38 43.14 -1.11
CA ALA A 312 -63.40 43.45 0.32
C ALA A 312 -62.90 42.41 1.37
N GLY A 313 -61.85 42.81 2.11
CA GLY A 313 -61.92 43.01 3.57
C GLY A 313 -62.06 41.82 4.53
N ARG A 314 -62.09 40.56 4.09
CA ARG A 314 -62.31 39.39 4.98
C ARG A 314 -61.07 38.58 5.40
N TYR A 315 -59.95 38.71 4.68
CA TYR A 315 -58.74 37.90 4.90
C TYR A 315 -57.52 38.78 5.20
N ALA A 316 -56.71 38.39 6.18
CA ALA A 316 -55.61 39.20 6.72
C ALA A 316 -54.34 39.19 5.82
N HIS A 317 -54.09 38.09 5.09
CA HIS A 317 -52.88 37.91 4.27
C HIS A 317 -53.20 37.88 2.76
N ILE A 318 -52.33 38.48 1.93
CA ILE A 318 -52.56 38.66 0.48
C ILE A 318 -52.47 37.33 -0.27
N GLU A 319 -51.66 36.38 0.21
CA GLU A 319 -51.57 35.01 -0.29
C GLU A 319 -52.91 34.27 -0.16
N GLU A 320 -53.62 34.48 0.95
CA GLU A 320 -54.92 33.89 1.17
C GLU A 320 -55.99 34.49 0.25
N ARG A 321 -55.95 35.81 0.06
CA ARG A 321 -56.84 36.52 -0.88
C ARG A 321 -56.68 36.00 -2.30
N PHE A 322 -55.45 35.78 -2.77
CA PHE A 322 -55.19 35.24 -4.11
C PHE A 322 -55.80 33.87 -4.32
N LEU A 323 -55.54 32.93 -3.41
CA LEU A 323 -56.02 31.56 -3.54
C LEU A 323 -57.56 31.46 -3.48
N HIS A 324 -58.26 32.48 -2.98
CA HIS A 324 -59.73 32.54 -3.03
C HIS A 324 -60.32 32.96 -4.39
N HIS A 325 -59.53 33.61 -5.25
CA HIS A 325 -60.00 34.11 -6.55
C HIS A 325 -59.50 33.28 -7.73
N VAL A 326 -58.56 32.38 -7.48
CA VAL A 326 -58.13 31.36 -8.43
C VAL A 326 -59.18 30.25 -8.51
N GLU A 327 -59.45 29.76 -9.72
CA GLU A 327 -60.33 28.61 -9.95
C GLU A 327 -59.91 27.40 -9.09
N PRO A 328 -60.85 26.66 -8.47
CA PRO A 328 -60.53 25.56 -7.55
C PRO A 328 -59.53 24.53 -8.10
N ASP A 329 -59.66 24.16 -9.38
CA ASP A 329 -58.74 23.23 -10.04
C ASP A 329 -57.31 23.78 -10.10
N MET A 330 -57.13 25.09 -10.31
CA MET A 330 -55.81 25.71 -10.35
C MET A 330 -55.22 25.88 -8.93
N VAL A 331 -56.05 26.20 -7.92
CA VAL A 331 -55.61 26.15 -6.51
C VAL A 331 -55.10 24.75 -6.18
N ARG A 332 -55.83 23.72 -6.61
CA ARG A 332 -55.42 22.33 -6.44
C ARG A 332 -54.10 22.04 -7.15
N ILE A 333 -53.89 22.49 -8.39
CA ILE A 333 -52.59 22.35 -9.07
C ILE A 333 -51.45 23.00 -8.27
N PHE A 334 -51.65 24.21 -7.74
CA PHE A 334 -50.61 24.85 -6.93
C PHE A 334 -50.32 24.09 -5.64
N GLU A 335 -51.36 23.60 -4.95
CA GLU A 335 -51.22 22.73 -3.79
C GLU A 335 -50.34 21.53 -4.12
N LEU A 336 -50.68 20.79 -5.18
CA LEU A 336 -49.98 19.56 -5.56
C LEU A 336 -48.53 19.81 -6.02
N LEU A 337 -48.26 20.94 -6.69
CA LEU A 337 -46.90 21.29 -7.16
C LEU A 337 -46.07 22.02 -6.11
N SER A 338 -46.68 22.59 -5.07
CA SER A 338 -45.96 23.36 -4.05
C SER A 338 -44.87 22.56 -3.34
N VAL A 339 -45.01 21.23 -3.30
CA VAL A 339 -44.08 20.28 -2.67
C VAL A 339 -42.81 20.04 -3.51
N ALA A 340 -42.89 20.24 -4.83
CA ALA A 340 -41.76 20.05 -5.72
C ALA A 340 -40.84 21.28 -5.72
N ARG A 341 -39.53 21.08 -5.53
CA ARG A 341 -38.54 22.17 -5.68
C ARG A 341 -38.49 22.68 -7.12
N VAL A 342 -38.49 21.72 -8.05
CA VAL A 342 -38.56 21.96 -9.48
C VAL A 342 -39.58 21.02 -10.10
N PHE A 343 -40.29 21.49 -11.11
CA PHE A 343 -41.23 20.68 -11.88
C PHE A 343 -41.18 21.06 -13.36
N ASP A 344 -41.61 20.13 -14.20
CA ASP A 344 -41.76 20.34 -15.64
C ASP A 344 -43.17 19.92 -16.08
N ARG A 345 -43.39 19.97 -17.40
CA ARG A 345 -44.69 19.62 -17.98
C ARG A 345 -45.06 18.14 -17.76
N GLU A 346 -44.09 17.25 -17.63
CA GLU A 346 -44.34 15.84 -17.35
C GLU A 346 -44.81 15.66 -15.90
N ILE A 347 -44.08 16.22 -14.93
CA ILE A 347 -44.45 16.16 -13.51
C ILE A 347 -45.84 16.76 -13.29
N PHE A 348 -46.12 17.93 -13.86
CA PHE A 348 -47.45 18.54 -13.84
C PHE A 348 -48.54 17.58 -14.32
N ARG A 349 -48.36 16.95 -15.49
CA ARG A 349 -49.37 16.04 -16.05
C ARG A 349 -49.56 14.78 -15.20
N ARG A 350 -48.47 14.22 -14.67
CA ARG A 350 -48.49 13.00 -13.87
C ARG A 350 -49.18 13.23 -12.53
N VAL A 351 -48.81 14.31 -11.84
CA VAL A 351 -49.39 14.70 -10.55
C VAL A 351 -50.88 15.04 -10.72
N ALA A 352 -51.23 15.85 -11.72
CA ALA A 352 -52.62 16.20 -11.98
C ALA A 352 -53.49 14.98 -12.33
N ARG A 353 -52.96 14.04 -13.12
CA ARG A 353 -53.67 12.79 -13.44
C ARG A 353 -53.91 11.91 -12.22
N HIS A 354 -52.95 11.81 -11.30
CA HIS A 354 -53.08 11.01 -10.07
C HIS A 354 -54.23 11.52 -9.18
N TYR A 355 -54.36 12.84 -9.07
CA TYR A 355 -55.40 13.50 -8.27
C TYR A 355 -56.67 13.86 -9.06
N GLU A 356 -56.83 13.30 -10.26
CA GLU A 356 -58.00 13.52 -11.14
C GLU A 356 -58.30 15.00 -11.44
N VAL A 357 -57.26 15.84 -11.43
CA VAL A 357 -57.36 17.27 -11.79
C VAL A 357 -57.16 17.43 -13.29
N ARG A 358 -57.94 18.34 -13.91
CA ARG A 358 -57.80 18.68 -15.32
C ARG A 358 -56.37 19.16 -15.62
N ALA A 359 -55.74 18.68 -16.69
CA ALA A 359 -54.32 18.95 -17.00
C ALA A 359 -54.07 19.19 -18.51
N ASP A 360 -54.86 20.08 -19.12
CA ASP A 360 -54.72 20.40 -20.54
C ASP A 360 -53.64 21.47 -20.82
N THR A 361 -53.41 21.75 -22.10
CA THR A 361 -52.43 22.76 -22.53
C THR A 361 -52.79 24.15 -22.03
N GLN A 362 -54.07 24.51 -21.93
CA GLN A 362 -54.50 25.83 -21.46
C GLN A 362 -54.21 26.00 -19.96
N MET A 363 -54.41 24.94 -19.18
CA MET A 363 -54.09 24.95 -17.74
C MET A 363 -52.58 25.05 -17.51
N TRP A 364 -51.75 24.36 -18.31
CA TRP A 364 -50.31 24.53 -18.28
C TRP A 364 -49.89 25.98 -18.64
N GLU A 365 -50.44 26.55 -19.72
CA GLU A 365 -50.16 27.93 -20.13
C GLU A 365 -50.57 28.95 -19.05
N ARG A 366 -51.69 28.70 -18.37
CA ARG A 366 -52.16 29.54 -17.26
C ARG A 366 -51.25 29.40 -16.03
N LEU A 367 -50.86 28.18 -15.66
CA LEU A 367 -49.94 27.91 -14.56
C LEU A 367 -48.63 28.71 -14.71
N ILE A 368 -48.01 28.64 -15.88
CA ILE A 368 -46.72 29.33 -16.13
C ILE A 368 -46.86 30.84 -16.34
N SER A 369 -48.09 31.36 -16.39
CA SER A 369 -48.37 32.80 -16.52
C SER A 369 -48.36 33.54 -15.19
N TYR A 370 -48.49 32.84 -14.06
CA TYR A 370 -48.50 33.49 -12.74
C TYR A 370 -47.14 34.06 -12.37
N SER A 371 -47.15 35.23 -11.74
CA SER A 371 -45.96 36.01 -11.40
C SER A 371 -44.99 35.32 -10.42
N PHE A 372 -45.45 34.33 -9.66
CA PHE A 372 -44.66 33.56 -8.71
C PHE A 372 -44.11 32.24 -9.28
N ILE A 373 -44.29 31.96 -10.57
CA ILE A 373 -43.65 30.84 -11.26
C ILE A 373 -42.43 31.34 -12.04
N ALA A 374 -41.25 30.78 -11.73
CA ALA A 374 -39.99 31.18 -12.35
C ALA A 374 -39.32 29.99 -13.05
N THR A 375 -38.47 30.26 -14.04
CA THR A 375 -37.63 29.26 -14.69
C THR A 375 -36.47 28.86 -13.77
N ALA A 376 -36.32 27.57 -13.50
CA ALA A 376 -35.23 27.00 -12.69
C ALA A 376 -34.14 26.31 -13.54
N GLY A 377 -34.30 26.30 -14.87
CA GLY A 377 -33.40 25.65 -15.82
C GLY A 377 -33.93 25.78 -17.24
N ARG A 378 -33.44 24.91 -18.16
CA ARG A 378 -33.83 24.95 -19.58
C ARG A 378 -35.33 24.68 -19.79
N ASP A 379 -35.86 23.69 -19.07
CA ASP A 379 -37.24 23.21 -19.20
C ASP A 379 -37.94 23.00 -17.83
N SER A 380 -37.28 23.40 -16.73
CA SER A 380 -37.78 23.27 -15.37
C SER A 380 -38.29 24.61 -14.81
N LEU A 381 -39.32 24.52 -13.98
CA LEU A 381 -39.99 25.63 -13.32
C LEU A 381 -39.95 25.44 -11.81
N GLN A 382 -40.07 26.54 -11.07
CA GLN A 382 -40.14 26.55 -9.62
C GLN A 382 -41.22 27.53 -9.14
N LEU A 383 -41.86 27.20 -8.01
CA LEU A 383 -42.72 28.14 -7.29
C LEU A 383 -41.85 29.05 -6.40
N HIS A 384 -42.23 30.32 -6.30
CA HIS A 384 -41.62 31.25 -5.35
C HIS A 384 -41.79 30.72 -3.90
N GLN A 385 -40.70 30.69 -3.12
CA GLN A 385 -40.67 30.01 -1.83
C GLN A 385 -41.72 30.50 -0.82
N LEU A 386 -42.03 31.81 -0.79
CA LEU A 386 -43.08 32.34 0.09
C LEU A 386 -44.46 31.78 -0.28
N MET A 387 -44.75 31.67 -1.57
CA MET A 387 -46.00 31.10 -2.05
C MET A 387 -46.05 29.59 -1.82
N ALA A 388 -44.96 28.88 -2.12
CA ALA A 388 -44.86 27.44 -1.86
C ALA A 388 -45.11 27.13 -0.37
N ARG A 389 -44.47 27.85 0.56
CA ARG A 389 -44.67 27.66 2.02
C ARG A 389 -46.10 27.99 2.46
N SER A 390 -46.68 29.09 1.98
CA SER A 390 -48.05 29.49 2.31
C SER A 390 -49.11 28.52 1.75
N ILE A 391 -48.82 27.86 0.63
CA ILE A 391 -49.71 26.87 0.03
C ILE A 391 -49.56 25.51 0.72
N GLN A 392 -48.32 25.08 1.00
CA GLN A 392 -48.05 23.82 1.71
C GLN A 392 -48.74 23.76 3.07
N SER A 393 -48.87 24.89 3.79
CA SER A 393 -49.56 24.93 5.08
C SER A 393 -51.07 24.61 5.02
N ARG A 394 -51.65 24.54 3.81
CA ARG A 394 -53.05 24.16 3.57
C ARG A 394 -53.24 22.67 3.35
N LEU A 395 -52.17 21.96 3.03
CA LEU A 395 -52.22 20.53 2.79
C LEU A 395 -52.27 19.77 4.12
N SER A 396 -53.12 18.73 4.18
CA SER A 396 -53.10 17.84 5.33
C SER A 396 -51.80 17.02 5.35
N PRO A 397 -51.31 16.58 6.53
CA PRO A 397 -50.13 15.73 6.61
C PRO A 397 -50.22 14.44 5.78
N GLY A 398 -51.44 13.89 5.60
CA GLY A 398 -51.66 12.72 4.76
C GLY A 398 -51.46 12.99 3.27
N VAL A 399 -52.00 14.11 2.77
CA VAL A 399 -51.82 14.52 1.36
C VAL A 399 -50.37 14.91 1.07
N LEU A 400 -49.69 15.59 2.01
CA LEU A 400 -48.27 15.88 1.89
C LEU A 400 -47.43 14.60 1.73
N ARG A 401 -47.72 13.58 2.55
CA ARG A 401 -47.05 12.28 2.47
C ARG A 401 -47.25 11.62 1.11
N GLU A 402 -48.50 11.49 0.68
CA GLU A 402 -48.85 10.87 -0.61
C GLU A 402 -48.22 11.62 -1.80
N LEU A 403 -48.16 12.95 -1.74
CA LEU A 403 -47.48 13.78 -2.74
C LEU A 403 -45.98 13.50 -2.78
N HIS A 404 -45.32 13.38 -1.62
CA HIS A 404 -43.92 13.01 -1.55
C HIS A 404 -43.68 11.60 -2.09
N GLU A 405 -44.55 10.63 -1.82
CA GLU A 405 -44.47 9.27 -2.39
C GLU A 405 -44.57 9.32 -3.93
N LEU A 406 -45.58 10.01 -4.47
CA LEU A 406 -45.79 10.14 -5.91
C LEU A 406 -44.62 10.83 -6.60
N LEU A 407 -44.14 11.95 -6.06
CA LEU A 407 -43.00 12.68 -6.61
C LEU A 407 -41.71 11.85 -6.52
N GLY A 408 -41.51 11.13 -5.41
CA GLY A 408 -40.40 10.20 -5.24
C GLY A 408 -40.38 9.12 -6.30
N ASP A 409 -41.53 8.51 -6.59
CA ASP A 409 -41.67 7.49 -7.63
C ASP A 409 -41.39 8.03 -9.04
N LEU A 410 -41.90 9.23 -9.36
CA LEU A 410 -41.66 9.88 -10.65
C LEU A 410 -40.17 10.20 -10.85
N TRP A 411 -39.51 10.76 -9.84
CA TRP A 411 -38.09 11.05 -9.89
C TRP A 411 -37.24 9.77 -9.94
N ARG A 412 -37.64 8.72 -9.23
CA ARG A 412 -36.99 7.40 -9.30
C ARG A 412 -37.07 6.80 -10.71
N GLN A 413 -38.23 6.83 -11.35
CA GLN A 413 -38.39 6.37 -12.74
C GLN A 413 -37.51 7.17 -13.71
N ARG A 414 -37.43 8.49 -13.51
CA ARG A 414 -36.55 9.36 -14.29
C ARG A 414 -35.07 9.04 -14.06
N GLY A 415 -34.67 8.78 -12.81
CA GLY A 415 -33.32 8.33 -12.45
C GLY A 415 -32.94 7.00 -13.12
N LEU A 416 -33.88 6.05 -13.22
CA LEU A 416 -33.68 4.80 -13.96
C LEU A 416 -33.52 5.02 -15.47
N ALA A 417 -34.32 5.92 -16.06
CA ALA A 417 -34.31 6.18 -17.50
C ALA A 417 -33.11 7.01 -17.96
N THR A 418 -32.67 7.98 -17.14
CA THR A 418 -31.67 8.98 -17.52
C THR A 418 -30.33 8.82 -16.80
N ARG A 419 -30.25 7.98 -15.77
CA ARG A 419 -29.09 7.86 -14.86
C ARG A 419 -28.64 9.18 -14.22
N SER A 420 -29.52 10.18 -14.20
CA SER A 420 -29.24 11.51 -13.65
C SER A 420 -29.08 11.50 -12.13
N ALA A 421 -27.94 11.99 -11.64
CA ALA A 421 -27.70 12.21 -10.22
C ALA A 421 -28.75 13.14 -9.57
N ASP A 422 -29.17 14.20 -10.28
CA ASP A 422 -30.21 15.12 -9.79
C ASP A 422 -31.57 14.41 -9.61
N ALA A 423 -31.92 13.52 -10.54
CA ALA A 423 -33.16 12.75 -10.41
C ALA A 423 -33.12 11.78 -9.22
N TRP A 424 -31.97 11.12 -8.98
CA TRP A 424 -31.78 10.26 -7.82
C TRP A 424 -31.79 11.04 -6.50
N ARG A 425 -31.19 12.24 -6.48
CA ARG A 425 -31.21 13.15 -5.33
C ARG A 425 -32.64 13.59 -4.98
N GLU A 426 -33.43 14.03 -5.97
CA GLU A 426 -34.82 14.43 -5.74
C GLU A 426 -35.68 13.23 -5.29
N ALA A 427 -35.46 12.04 -5.86
CA ALA A 427 -36.15 10.83 -5.42
C ALA A 427 -35.83 10.50 -3.94
N ALA A 428 -34.56 10.56 -3.55
CA ALA A 428 -34.12 10.32 -2.17
C ALA A 428 -34.71 11.34 -1.19
N ARG A 429 -34.71 12.62 -1.57
CA ARG A 429 -35.30 13.70 -0.79
C ARG A 429 -36.79 13.44 -0.57
N HIS A 430 -37.55 13.19 -1.64
CA HIS A 430 -38.98 12.94 -1.53
C HIS A 430 -39.28 11.68 -0.69
N ALA A 431 -38.49 10.62 -0.83
CA ALA A 431 -38.58 9.44 0.03
C ALA A 431 -38.36 9.78 1.52
N ALA A 432 -37.37 10.62 1.83
CA ALA A 432 -37.06 11.04 3.21
C ALA A 432 -38.17 11.88 3.86
N TYR A 433 -38.92 12.65 3.07
CA TYR A 433 -40.10 13.39 3.54
C TYR A 433 -41.34 12.50 3.66
N ALA A 434 -41.54 11.54 2.75
CA ALA A 434 -42.66 10.61 2.77
C ALA A 434 -42.60 9.68 4.00
N ASN A 435 -41.44 9.08 4.25
CA ASN A 435 -41.25 8.17 5.37
C ASN A 435 -40.09 8.61 6.27
N PRO A 436 -40.32 9.59 7.15
CA PRO A 436 -39.26 10.23 7.92
C PRO A 436 -38.51 9.30 8.89
N GLY A 437 -39.10 8.15 9.25
CA GLY A 437 -38.55 7.17 10.19
C GLY A 437 -37.94 5.92 9.55
N ASP A 438 -38.06 5.74 8.22
CA ASP A 438 -37.49 4.60 7.49
C ASP A 438 -36.26 5.02 6.71
N LEU A 439 -35.14 5.12 7.41
CA LEU A 439 -33.88 5.55 6.80
C LEU A 439 -33.20 4.44 6.00
N ALA A 440 -33.51 3.17 6.31
CA ALA A 440 -33.01 2.04 5.54
C ALA A 440 -33.51 2.09 4.08
N ALA A 441 -34.74 2.54 3.86
CA ALA A 441 -35.28 2.79 2.51
C ALA A 441 -34.49 3.83 1.70
N LEU A 442 -33.63 4.64 2.34
CA LEU A 442 -32.77 5.62 1.67
C LEU A 442 -31.44 5.03 1.18
N LEU A 443 -31.00 3.88 1.69
CA LEU A 443 -29.73 3.24 1.33
C LEU A 443 -29.60 2.90 -0.16
N PRO A 444 -30.64 2.39 -0.86
CA PRO A 444 -30.54 2.14 -2.30
C PRO A 444 -30.30 3.42 -3.11
N PHE A 445 -30.80 4.58 -2.66
CA PHE A 445 -30.51 5.85 -3.30
C PHE A 445 -29.07 6.29 -3.04
N ALA A 446 -28.56 6.07 -1.82
CA ALA A 446 -27.15 6.29 -1.50
C ALA A 446 -26.24 5.46 -2.41
N ASP A 447 -26.54 4.18 -2.66
CA ASP A 447 -25.73 3.33 -3.55
C ASP A 447 -25.72 3.85 -5.00
N ARG A 448 -26.87 4.31 -5.50
CA ARG A 448 -26.97 4.92 -6.84
C ARG A 448 -26.19 6.23 -6.93
N LEU A 449 -26.23 7.05 -5.88
CA LEU A 449 -25.49 8.31 -5.82
C LEU A 449 -23.99 8.09 -5.61
N ALA A 450 -23.59 7.08 -4.83
CA ALA A 450 -22.20 6.67 -4.67
C ALA A 450 -21.57 6.26 -6.01
N ALA A 451 -22.33 5.58 -6.88
CA ALA A 451 -21.90 5.25 -8.24
C ALA A 451 -21.67 6.49 -9.13
N THR A 452 -22.19 7.66 -8.74
CA THR A 452 -21.91 8.95 -9.39
C THR A 452 -20.75 9.72 -8.75
N GLY A 453 -20.20 9.20 -7.65
CA GLY A 453 -19.06 9.79 -6.95
C GLY A 453 -19.39 10.50 -5.63
N LYS A 454 -18.34 11.03 -4.98
CA LYS A 454 -18.44 11.80 -3.73
C LYS A 454 -19.49 12.93 -3.78
N PRO A 455 -19.60 13.75 -4.85
CA PRO A 455 -20.58 14.83 -4.90
C PRO A 455 -22.04 14.38 -4.78
N GLY A 456 -22.38 13.18 -5.28
CA GLY A 456 -23.73 12.63 -5.18
C GLY A 456 -24.13 12.36 -3.73
N LEU A 457 -23.24 11.73 -2.96
CA LEU A 457 -23.46 11.47 -1.54
C LEU A 457 -23.46 12.76 -0.70
N ASP A 458 -22.55 13.70 -0.98
CA ASP A 458 -22.51 15.00 -0.29
C ASP A 458 -23.80 15.81 -0.52
N ALA A 459 -24.38 15.74 -1.71
CA ALA A 459 -25.63 16.40 -2.05
C ALA A 459 -26.82 15.82 -1.27
N MET A 460 -26.92 14.48 -1.20
CA MET A 460 -27.93 13.80 -0.38
C MET A 460 -27.75 14.09 1.11
N ARG A 461 -26.51 14.09 1.61
CA ARG A 461 -26.18 14.47 3.00
C ARG A 461 -26.72 15.86 3.32
N THR A 462 -26.44 16.83 2.45
CA THR A 462 -26.88 18.23 2.63
C THR A 462 -28.41 18.33 2.70
N ASP A 463 -29.13 17.61 1.82
CA ASP A 463 -30.60 17.61 1.85
C ASP A 463 -31.16 17.01 3.14
N LEU A 464 -30.51 15.97 3.68
CA LEU A 464 -30.89 15.36 4.96
C LEU A 464 -30.54 16.24 6.16
N GLU A 465 -29.45 17.00 6.11
CA GLU A 465 -29.07 17.99 7.14
C GLU A 465 -30.06 19.17 7.20
N GLU A 466 -30.53 19.65 6.04
CA GLU A 466 -31.60 20.67 5.98
C GLU A 466 -32.88 20.14 6.64
N LEU A 467 -33.21 18.87 6.39
CA LEU A 467 -34.37 18.17 6.93
C LEU A 467 -34.36 17.98 8.45
N THR A 468 -33.18 17.89 9.07
CA THR A 468 -33.03 17.71 10.53
C THR A 468 -32.95 19.03 11.29
N GLY A 469 -33.00 20.19 10.61
CA GLY A 469 -32.78 21.49 11.23
C GLY A 469 -31.37 21.63 11.85
N GLY A 470 -30.41 20.81 11.37
CA GLY A 470 -29.05 20.78 11.88
C GLY A 470 -28.88 20.19 13.28
N ALA A 471 -29.83 19.39 13.78
CA ALA A 471 -29.67 18.58 14.99
C ALA A 471 -29.11 17.19 14.62
N PRO A 472 -27.89 16.83 15.07
CA PRO A 472 -27.24 15.56 14.69
C PRO A 472 -27.66 14.34 15.52
N ASP A 473 -28.56 14.48 16.50
CA ASP A 473 -28.95 13.39 17.41
C ASP A 473 -30.20 12.64 16.91
N GLY A 474 -30.13 11.30 16.88
CA GLY A 474 -31.20 10.39 16.42
C GLY A 474 -30.85 9.61 15.15
N ASP A 475 -31.83 8.87 14.61
CA ASP A 475 -31.65 7.97 13.45
C ASP A 475 -31.11 8.70 12.22
N ARG A 476 -31.61 9.91 11.95
CA ARG A 476 -31.18 10.71 10.79
C ARG A 476 -29.73 11.16 10.89
N GLY A 477 -29.26 11.41 12.10
CA GLY A 477 -27.85 11.71 12.37
C GLY A 477 -26.93 10.51 12.12
N ARG A 478 -27.42 9.26 12.29
CA ARG A 478 -26.68 8.06 11.90
C ARG A 478 -26.48 8.00 10.39
N LEU A 479 -27.54 8.21 9.60
CA LEU A 479 -27.45 8.21 8.14
C LEU A 479 -26.58 9.35 7.59
N VAL A 480 -26.68 10.57 8.14
CA VAL A 480 -25.81 11.69 7.75
C VAL A 480 -24.34 11.38 8.01
N ARG A 481 -24.01 10.79 9.17
CA ARG A 481 -22.65 10.32 9.49
C ARG A 481 -22.18 9.23 8.52
N LEU A 482 -23.08 8.30 8.15
CA LEU A 482 -22.78 7.25 7.17
C LEU A 482 -22.42 7.84 5.82
N LEU A 483 -23.28 8.71 5.27
CA LEU A 483 -23.06 9.35 3.98
C LEU A 483 -21.76 10.17 3.96
N HIS A 484 -21.45 10.86 5.06
CA HIS A 484 -20.21 11.59 5.20
C HIS A 484 -18.98 10.66 5.15
N ALA A 485 -19.03 9.54 5.87
CA ALA A 485 -17.93 8.58 5.90
C ALA A 485 -17.74 7.85 4.56
N GLU A 486 -18.81 7.37 3.94
CA GLU A 486 -18.73 6.71 2.64
C GLU A 486 -18.27 7.67 1.53
N ALA A 487 -18.74 8.92 1.55
CA ALA A 487 -18.25 9.95 0.63
C ALA A 487 -16.75 10.21 0.78
N ALA A 488 -16.21 10.16 2.01
CA ALA A 488 -14.78 10.29 2.26
C ALA A 488 -14.00 9.04 1.80
N LEU A 489 -14.53 7.84 2.05
CA LEU A 489 -13.90 6.58 1.61
C LEU A 489 -13.86 6.44 0.08
N LEU A 490 -14.86 6.94 -0.64
CA LEU A 490 -14.89 6.93 -2.12
C LEU A 490 -13.68 7.65 -2.74
N VAL A 491 -13.15 8.66 -2.06
CA VAL A 491 -11.98 9.45 -2.51
C VAL A 491 -10.68 9.04 -1.82
N GLY A 492 -10.71 7.96 -1.01
CA GLY A 492 -9.56 7.50 -0.24
C GLY A 492 -9.22 8.34 1.00
N ASP A 493 -10.07 9.30 1.39
CA ASP A 493 -9.91 10.12 2.59
C ASP A 493 -10.34 9.34 3.85
N ALA A 494 -9.50 8.38 4.22
CA ALA A 494 -9.73 7.53 5.38
C ALA A 494 -9.57 8.29 6.71
N GLU A 495 -8.85 9.41 6.73
CA GLU A 495 -8.68 10.26 7.92
C GLU A 495 -10.00 10.92 8.31
N THR A 496 -10.68 11.58 7.36
CA THR A 496 -11.99 12.20 7.61
C THR A 496 -13.03 11.14 7.99
N ALA A 497 -13.04 10.00 7.29
CA ALA A 497 -13.93 8.89 7.64
C ALA A 497 -13.68 8.38 9.07
N HIS A 498 -12.42 8.17 9.46
CA HIS A 498 -12.06 7.73 10.79
C HIS A 498 -12.42 8.76 11.88
N ALA A 499 -12.12 10.04 11.66
CA ALA A 499 -12.40 11.11 12.61
C ALA A 499 -13.90 11.22 12.93
N GLY A 500 -14.77 11.09 11.92
CA GLY A 500 -16.22 11.12 12.07
C GLY A 500 -16.81 9.86 12.73
N LEU A 501 -16.09 8.73 12.69
CA LEU A 501 -16.56 7.43 13.17
C LEU A 501 -15.85 6.95 14.45
N ARG A 502 -14.89 7.71 14.99
CA ARG A 502 -14.09 7.32 16.16
C ARG A 502 -14.91 6.99 17.41
N SER A 503 -16.11 7.55 17.53
CA SER A 503 -17.01 7.32 18.66
C SER A 503 -17.82 6.03 18.56
N LEU A 504 -17.78 5.33 17.42
CA LEU A 504 -18.46 4.04 17.28
C LEU A 504 -17.71 2.96 18.05
N GLY A 505 -18.46 2.21 18.86
CA GLY A 505 -17.96 1.02 19.55
C GLY A 505 -17.46 -0.06 18.57
N GLU A 506 -16.66 -0.99 19.06
CA GLU A 506 -16.18 -2.12 18.24
C GLU A 506 -17.27 -3.17 17.98
N GLN A 507 -18.31 -3.23 18.81
CA GLN A 507 -19.43 -4.17 18.69
C GLN A 507 -20.63 -3.52 18.03
N LEU A 508 -21.30 -4.27 17.15
CA LEU A 508 -22.60 -3.90 16.63
C LEU A 508 -23.64 -3.96 17.77
N PRO A 509 -24.64 -3.05 17.79
CA PRO A 509 -25.80 -3.17 18.67
C PRO A 509 -26.51 -4.52 18.48
N GLU A 510 -27.10 -5.08 19.55
CA GLU A 510 -27.87 -6.35 19.47
C GLU A 510 -29.03 -6.28 18.47
N SER A 511 -29.57 -5.08 18.23
CA SER A 511 -30.63 -4.80 17.26
C SER A 511 -30.13 -3.97 16.08
N ALA A 512 -28.89 -4.20 15.61
CA ALA A 512 -28.28 -3.43 14.53
C ALA A 512 -29.07 -3.52 13.21
N ASP A 513 -29.36 -2.36 12.62
CA ASP A 513 -29.96 -2.24 11.29
C ASP A 513 -28.87 -2.12 10.19
N ASP A 514 -29.29 -2.03 8.93
CA ASP A 514 -28.39 -1.90 7.78
C ASP A 514 -27.53 -0.62 7.83
N VAL A 515 -28.01 0.45 8.50
CA VAL A 515 -27.25 1.69 8.67
C VAL A 515 -26.13 1.48 9.69
N ASP A 516 -26.42 0.82 10.82
CA ASP A 516 -25.40 0.46 11.82
C ASP A 516 -24.33 -0.46 11.23
N ALA A 517 -24.74 -1.45 10.44
CA ALA A 517 -23.81 -2.36 9.77
C ALA A 517 -22.91 -1.64 8.77
N ARG A 518 -23.44 -0.73 7.94
CA ARG A 518 -22.64 0.08 7.01
C ARG A 518 -21.72 1.06 7.73
N LEU A 519 -22.15 1.66 8.83
CA LEU A 519 -21.30 2.52 9.67
C LEU A 519 -20.12 1.74 10.25
N ALA A 520 -20.36 0.54 10.77
CA ALA A 520 -19.31 -0.35 11.27
C ALA A 520 -18.36 -0.78 10.14
N LEU A 521 -18.89 -1.11 8.96
CA LEU A 521 -18.09 -1.45 7.78
C LEU A 521 -17.22 -0.27 7.32
N ALA A 522 -17.78 0.93 7.24
CA ALA A 522 -17.05 2.15 6.91
C ALA A 522 -15.94 2.44 7.93
N ALA A 523 -16.21 2.25 9.23
CA ALA A 523 -15.22 2.39 10.29
C ALA A 523 -14.08 1.36 10.18
N ALA A 524 -14.39 0.13 9.75
CA ALA A 524 -13.39 -0.91 9.49
C ALA A 524 -12.55 -0.59 8.24
N ASN A 525 -13.20 -0.16 7.15
CA ASN A 525 -12.53 0.25 5.92
C ASN A 525 -11.59 1.44 6.13
N ALA A 526 -11.99 2.44 6.94
CA ALA A 526 -11.13 3.57 7.27
C ALA A 526 -9.84 3.12 7.98
N LEU A 527 -9.94 2.22 8.95
CA LEU A 527 -8.75 1.64 9.60
C LEU A 527 -7.88 0.85 8.62
N ARG A 528 -8.50 0.03 7.75
CA ARG A 528 -7.78 -0.77 6.75
C ARG A 528 -6.97 0.12 5.80
N ILE A 529 -7.58 1.19 5.27
CA ILE A 529 -6.92 2.12 4.34
C ILE A 529 -5.80 2.91 5.02
N ARG A 530 -5.94 3.23 6.32
CA ARG A 530 -4.88 3.84 7.15
C ARG A 530 -3.72 2.88 7.49
N GLY A 531 -3.83 1.59 7.18
CA GLY A 531 -2.85 0.57 7.55
C GLY A 531 -3.00 0.03 8.98
N GLU A 532 -4.06 0.39 9.71
CA GLU A 532 -4.38 -0.13 11.04
C GLU A 532 -5.08 -1.49 10.96
N THR A 533 -4.41 -2.46 10.32
CA THR A 533 -4.99 -3.74 9.88
C THR A 533 -5.53 -4.60 11.02
N ALA A 534 -4.85 -4.66 12.17
CA ALA A 534 -5.33 -5.39 13.33
C ALA A 534 -6.66 -4.84 13.89
N GLY A 535 -6.84 -3.51 13.88
CA GLY A 535 -8.08 -2.87 14.30
C GLY A 535 -9.21 -3.10 13.30
N ALA A 536 -8.89 -3.03 12.00
CA ALA A 536 -9.84 -3.33 10.94
C ALA A 536 -10.35 -4.78 11.01
N LEU A 537 -9.44 -5.76 11.16
CA LEU A 537 -9.77 -7.17 11.27
C LEU A 537 -10.71 -7.46 12.45
N ARG A 538 -10.44 -6.89 13.64
CA ARG A 538 -11.32 -7.07 14.80
C ARG A 538 -12.75 -6.61 14.53
N ARG A 539 -12.93 -5.54 13.74
CA ARG A 539 -14.26 -5.05 13.37
C ARG A 539 -14.92 -5.94 12.31
N TYR A 540 -14.20 -6.34 11.26
CA TYR A 540 -14.75 -7.28 10.26
C TYR A 540 -15.17 -8.61 10.90
N ALA A 541 -14.41 -9.11 11.88
CA ALA A 541 -14.69 -10.35 12.59
C ALA A 541 -15.97 -10.32 13.44
N ARG A 542 -16.55 -9.14 13.67
CA ARG A 542 -17.86 -8.98 14.32
C ARG A 542 -18.99 -8.83 13.31
N ILE A 543 -18.74 -8.18 12.17
CA ILE A 543 -19.76 -7.98 11.15
C ILE A 543 -20.01 -9.27 10.36
N TRP A 544 -18.95 -9.99 9.98
CA TRP A 544 -19.04 -11.17 9.11
C TRP A 544 -19.88 -12.34 9.69
N PRO A 545 -19.66 -12.80 10.93
CA PRO A 545 -20.41 -13.92 11.49
C PRO A 545 -21.75 -13.51 12.12
N ASP A 546 -21.83 -12.32 12.75
CA ASP A 546 -22.94 -12.01 13.66
C ASP A 546 -24.11 -11.28 12.97
N TYR A 547 -23.85 -10.56 11.87
CA TYR A 547 -24.88 -9.81 11.15
C TYR A 547 -25.43 -10.59 9.95
N SER A 548 -26.74 -10.50 9.70
CA SER A 548 -27.45 -11.30 8.68
C SER A 548 -27.68 -10.59 7.35
N GLY A 549 -27.55 -9.26 7.28
CA GLY A 549 -27.78 -8.47 6.08
C GLY A 549 -26.61 -8.49 5.07
N PRO A 550 -26.79 -7.91 3.87
CA PRO A 550 -25.87 -8.05 2.73
C PRO A 550 -24.46 -7.49 2.98
N VAL A 551 -24.34 -6.51 3.88
CA VAL A 551 -23.07 -5.88 4.30
C VAL A 551 -22.08 -6.90 4.88
N ARG A 552 -22.58 -8.00 5.46
CA ARG A 552 -21.72 -9.07 5.99
C ARG A 552 -20.76 -9.60 4.93
N LEU A 553 -21.21 -9.75 3.68
CA LEU A 553 -20.41 -10.37 2.62
C LEU A 553 -19.18 -9.52 2.29
N ASP A 554 -19.36 -8.20 2.24
CA ASP A 554 -18.26 -7.26 2.00
C ASP A 554 -17.29 -7.24 3.20
N ALA A 555 -17.80 -7.30 4.44
CA ALA A 555 -16.96 -7.49 5.63
C ALA A 555 -16.19 -8.81 5.61
N GLY A 556 -16.81 -9.91 5.18
CA GLY A 556 -16.18 -11.23 5.07
C GLY A 556 -15.07 -11.29 4.03
N LEU A 557 -15.24 -10.62 2.89
CA LEU A 557 -14.17 -10.45 1.90
C LEU A 557 -12.93 -9.79 2.52
N TRP A 558 -13.11 -8.64 3.17
CA TRP A 558 -11.99 -7.91 3.78
C TRP A 558 -11.41 -8.60 5.01
N HIS A 559 -12.22 -9.38 5.73
CA HIS A 559 -11.73 -10.28 6.78
C HIS A 559 -10.75 -11.31 6.21
N ALA A 560 -11.18 -12.03 5.18
CA ALA A 560 -10.34 -13.03 4.49
C ALA A 560 -9.09 -12.40 3.87
N ASP A 561 -9.18 -11.17 3.35
CA ASP A 561 -8.04 -10.48 2.73
C ASP A 561 -6.98 -10.13 3.78
N LEU A 562 -7.41 -9.66 4.96
CA LEU A 562 -6.50 -9.38 6.06
C LEU A 562 -5.93 -10.66 6.69
N ASP A 563 -6.71 -11.75 6.78
CA ASP A 563 -6.17 -13.06 7.18
C ASP A 563 -5.08 -13.51 6.21
N MET A 564 -5.32 -13.41 4.90
CA MET A 564 -4.34 -13.75 3.87
C MET A 564 -3.09 -12.87 3.99
N ALA A 565 -3.27 -11.55 4.09
CA ALA A 565 -2.16 -10.61 4.19
C ALA A 565 -1.34 -10.81 5.48
N GLN A 566 -1.95 -11.28 6.57
CA GLN A 566 -1.27 -11.57 7.83
C GLN A 566 -0.77 -13.03 7.93
N GLY A 567 -0.85 -13.81 6.85
CA GLY A 567 -0.32 -15.17 6.80
C GLY A 567 -1.16 -16.22 7.52
N ARG A 568 -2.43 -15.94 7.81
CA ARG A 568 -3.42 -16.91 8.31
C ARG A 568 -4.13 -17.57 7.14
N PHE A 569 -3.40 -18.33 6.34
CA PHE A 569 -3.89 -18.81 5.04
C PHE A 569 -5.06 -19.79 5.15
N VAL A 570 -5.07 -20.62 6.20
CA VAL A 570 -6.17 -21.56 6.47
C VAL A 570 -7.46 -20.80 6.76
N ASP A 571 -7.43 -19.85 7.70
CA ASP A 571 -8.58 -19.02 8.06
C ASP A 571 -9.05 -18.14 6.89
N ALA A 572 -8.12 -17.60 6.10
CA ALA A 572 -8.43 -16.79 4.92
C ALA A 572 -9.22 -17.58 3.87
N ILE A 573 -8.77 -18.79 3.53
CA ILE A 573 -9.44 -19.66 2.55
C ILE A 573 -10.80 -20.11 3.08
N ALA A 574 -10.86 -20.57 4.34
CA ALA A 574 -12.12 -21.02 4.95
C ALA A 574 -13.16 -19.89 5.00
N THR A 575 -12.72 -18.68 5.36
CA THR A 575 -13.59 -17.49 5.35
C THR A 575 -14.04 -17.16 3.93
N ALA A 576 -13.14 -17.16 2.95
CA ALA A 576 -13.48 -16.85 1.56
C ALA A 576 -14.49 -17.86 0.97
N GLU A 577 -14.35 -19.15 1.28
CA GLU A 577 -15.30 -20.20 0.89
C GLU A 577 -16.66 -20.02 1.58
N ALA A 578 -16.66 -19.68 2.87
CA ALA A 578 -17.90 -19.40 3.61
C ALA A 578 -18.64 -18.17 3.06
N VAL A 579 -17.92 -17.11 2.67
CA VAL A 579 -18.50 -15.94 1.99
C VAL A 579 -19.07 -16.33 0.63
N ALA A 580 -18.33 -17.13 -0.16
CA ALA A 580 -18.80 -17.59 -1.46
C ALA A 580 -20.08 -18.42 -1.34
N ALA A 581 -20.15 -19.31 -0.34
CA ALA A 581 -21.33 -20.14 -0.07
C ALA A 581 -22.54 -19.33 0.42
N ALA A 582 -22.31 -18.23 1.13
CA ALA A 582 -23.35 -17.31 1.59
C ALA A 582 -23.77 -16.27 0.53
N SER A 583 -23.01 -16.15 -0.56
CA SER A 583 -23.27 -15.19 -1.63
C SER A 583 -24.34 -15.67 -2.60
N SER A 584 -25.04 -14.73 -3.22
CA SER A 584 -26.07 -14.99 -4.23
C SER A 584 -25.50 -14.84 -5.65
N ALA A 585 -26.18 -15.45 -6.63
CA ALA A 585 -25.75 -15.51 -8.03
C ALA A 585 -25.71 -14.14 -8.75
N ASP A 586 -26.32 -13.10 -8.18
CA ASP A 586 -26.30 -11.73 -8.69
C ASP A 586 -25.03 -10.95 -8.29
N ARG A 587 -24.23 -11.45 -7.33
CA ARG A 587 -22.94 -10.84 -6.93
C ARG A 587 -21.74 -11.54 -7.56
N VAL A 588 -21.78 -11.76 -8.88
CA VAL A 588 -20.74 -12.53 -9.60
C VAL A 588 -19.34 -11.93 -9.43
N ALA A 589 -19.20 -10.60 -9.43
CA ALA A 589 -17.90 -9.95 -9.23
C ALA A 589 -17.26 -10.29 -7.86
N LEU A 590 -18.07 -10.39 -6.80
CA LEU A 590 -17.60 -10.78 -5.47
C LEU A 590 -17.07 -12.22 -5.46
N LEU A 591 -17.72 -13.14 -6.19
CA LEU A 591 -17.21 -14.50 -6.35
C LEU A 591 -15.84 -14.52 -7.04
N GLY A 592 -15.64 -13.63 -8.01
CA GLY A 592 -14.34 -13.38 -8.64
C GLY A 592 -13.28 -12.89 -7.64
N ASP A 593 -13.63 -11.92 -6.78
CA ASP A 593 -12.73 -11.41 -5.74
C ASP A 593 -12.32 -12.48 -4.73
N LEU A 594 -13.26 -13.33 -4.32
CA LEU A 594 -12.99 -14.42 -3.36
C LEU A 594 -12.11 -15.51 -3.97
N ALA A 595 -12.31 -15.88 -5.24
CA ALA A 595 -11.44 -16.80 -5.95
C ALA A 595 -10.03 -16.23 -6.13
N ARG A 596 -9.93 -14.96 -6.51
CA ARG A 596 -8.64 -14.25 -6.60
C ARG A 596 -7.93 -14.19 -5.24
N LEU A 597 -8.66 -13.97 -4.14
CA LEU A 597 -8.11 -13.96 -2.78
C LEU A 597 -7.53 -15.33 -2.40
N ARG A 598 -8.22 -16.44 -2.69
CA ARG A 598 -7.66 -17.79 -2.49
C ARG A 598 -6.38 -18.00 -3.29
N ALA A 599 -6.33 -17.55 -4.55
CA ALA A 599 -5.10 -17.58 -5.33
C ALA A 599 -3.95 -16.80 -4.68
N LEU A 600 -4.24 -15.62 -4.11
CA LEU A 600 -3.25 -14.82 -3.37
C LEU A 600 -2.76 -15.57 -2.12
N ALA A 601 -3.65 -16.22 -1.37
CA ALA A 601 -3.27 -17.03 -0.22
C ALA A 601 -2.32 -18.17 -0.62
N TYR A 602 -2.61 -18.89 -1.71
CA TYR A 602 -1.71 -19.91 -2.24
C TYR A 602 -0.36 -19.35 -2.70
N ARG A 603 -0.36 -18.18 -3.36
CA ARG A 603 0.88 -17.51 -3.78
C ARG A 603 1.76 -17.17 -2.59
N PHE A 604 1.21 -16.50 -1.57
CA PHE A 604 1.99 -16.10 -0.39
C PHE A 604 2.36 -17.28 0.52
N ALA A 605 1.68 -18.43 0.38
CA ALA A 605 2.08 -19.70 0.95
C ALA A 605 3.12 -20.47 0.12
N PHE A 606 3.58 -19.92 -1.01
CA PHE A 606 4.51 -20.54 -1.97
C PHE A 606 4.01 -21.87 -2.58
N GLU A 607 2.71 -21.95 -2.87
CA GLU A 607 2.06 -23.10 -3.53
C GLU A 607 1.47 -22.68 -4.90
N PRO A 608 2.31 -22.35 -5.91
CA PRO A 608 1.85 -21.78 -7.19
C PRO A 608 0.89 -22.70 -7.96
N GLU A 609 1.06 -24.02 -7.84
CA GLU A 609 0.19 -25.01 -8.48
C GLU A 609 -1.27 -24.94 -7.99
N LEU A 610 -1.49 -24.54 -6.74
CA LEU A 610 -2.83 -24.34 -6.17
C LEU A 610 -3.41 -22.97 -6.54
N ALA A 611 -2.57 -21.97 -6.83
CA ALA A 611 -3.03 -20.64 -7.22
C ALA A 611 -3.62 -20.61 -8.64
N HIS A 612 -3.07 -21.40 -9.58
CA HIS A 612 -3.49 -21.36 -10.99
C HIS A 612 -4.97 -21.72 -11.25
N PRO A 613 -5.55 -22.79 -10.65
CA PRO A 613 -6.97 -23.09 -10.79
C PRO A 613 -7.87 -21.97 -10.27
N GLU A 614 -7.52 -21.36 -9.14
CA GLU A 614 -8.28 -20.26 -8.53
C GLU A 614 -8.28 -18.99 -9.39
N LEU A 615 -7.14 -18.65 -10.03
CA LEU A 615 -7.07 -17.53 -10.98
C LEU A 615 -7.94 -17.76 -12.21
N ARG A 616 -8.01 -19.00 -12.73
CA ARG A 616 -8.92 -19.33 -13.83
C ARG A 616 -10.37 -19.16 -13.43
N GLN A 617 -10.75 -19.65 -12.25
CA GLN A 617 -12.11 -19.49 -11.74
C GLN A 617 -12.46 -18.00 -11.52
N ALA A 618 -11.54 -17.21 -10.97
CA ALA A 618 -11.74 -15.77 -10.81
C ALA A 618 -11.97 -15.07 -12.15
N ARG A 619 -11.23 -15.48 -13.20
CA ARG A 619 -11.37 -14.97 -14.56
C ARG A 619 -12.76 -15.24 -15.12
N GLU A 620 -13.25 -16.47 -15.00
CA GLU A 620 -14.60 -16.85 -15.45
C GLU A 620 -15.68 -15.98 -14.78
N PHE A 621 -15.56 -15.72 -13.48
CA PHE A 621 -16.48 -14.83 -12.77
C PHE A 621 -16.39 -13.37 -13.23
N TYR A 622 -15.20 -12.81 -13.39
CA TYR A 622 -15.07 -11.43 -13.87
C TYR A 622 -15.52 -11.26 -15.32
N GLU A 623 -15.29 -12.24 -16.19
CA GLU A 623 -15.81 -12.24 -17.56
C GLU A 623 -17.35 -12.25 -17.56
N ALA A 624 -17.96 -13.13 -16.75
CA ALA A 624 -19.41 -13.19 -16.60
C ALA A 624 -20.00 -11.89 -16.01
N ALA A 625 -19.25 -11.19 -15.16
CA ALA A 625 -19.63 -9.91 -14.57
C ALA A 625 -19.33 -8.69 -15.47
N GLY A 626 -18.60 -8.85 -16.58
CA GLY A 626 -18.08 -7.72 -17.38
C GLY A 626 -17.13 -6.82 -16.59
N HIS A 627 -16.37 -7.39 -15.64
CA HIS A 627 -15.57 -6.65 -14.66
C HIS A 627 -14.11 -6.46 -15.12
N GLU A 628 -13.88 -5.48 -16.02
CA GLU A 628 -12.59 -5.25 -16.68
C GLU A 628 -11.40 -5.05 -15.72
N VAL A 629 -11.61 -4.32 -14.62
CA VAL A 629 -10.57 -4.08 -13.59
C VAL A 629 -10.15 -5.39 -12.93
N GLY A 630 -11.10 -6.30 -12.71
CA GLY A 630 -10.85 -7.61 -12.13
C GLY A 630 -10.01 -8.47 -13.07
N LEU A 631 -10.29 -8.42 -14.37
CA LEU A 631 -9.51 -9.11 -15.40
C LEU A 631 -8.07 -8.59 -15.48
N ALA A 632 -7.87 -7.27 -15.40
CA ALA A 632 -6.53 -6.68 -15.35
C ALA A 632 -5.77 -7.12 -14.08
N ASN A 633 -6.43 -7.14 -12.91
CA ASN A 633 -5.82 -7.57 -11.66
C ASN A 633 -5.40 -9.05 -11.70
N ILE A 634 -6.17 -9.92 -12.37
CA ILE A 634 -5.78 -11.32 -12.59
C ILE A 634 -4.50 -11.41 -13.41
N MET A 635 -4.31 -10.58 -14.44
CA MET A 635 -3.07 -10.58 -15.23
C MET A 635 -1.86 -10.26 -14.35
N THR A 636 -1.97 -9.30 -13.42
CA THR A 636 -0.91 -9.03 -12.43
C THR A 636 -0.65 -10.26 -11.56
N ASN A 637 -1.71 -10.89 -11.02
CA ASN A 637 -1.55 -12.02 -10.12
C ASN A 637 -1.00 -13.27 -10.83
N GLU A 638 -1.36 -13.50 -12.10
CA GLU A 638 -0.77 -14.55 -12.93
C GLU A 638 0.74 -14.33 -13.13
N ALA A 639 1.17 -13.10 -13.45
CA ALA A 639 2.59 -12.77 -13.56
C ALA A 639 3.34 -12.97 -12.23
N GLU A 640 2.75 -12.56 -11.10
CA GLU A 640 3.33 -12.75 -9.77
C GLU A 640 3.45 -14.23 -9.37
N VAL A 641 2.46 -15.07 -9.73
CA VAL A 641 2.54 -16.53 -9.47
C VAL A 641 3.58 -17.17 -10.37
N LEU A 642 3.62 -16.80 -11.66
CA LEU A 642 4.63 -17.29 -12.60
C LEU A 642 6.05 -16.91 -12.14
N ALA A 643 6.26 -15.71 -11.58
CA ALA A 643 7.58 -15.30 -11.10
C ALA A 643 8.15 -16.22 -10.01
N LEU A 644 7.30 -16.95 -9.28
CA LEU A 644 7.74 -17.96 -8.31
C LEU A 644 8.07 -19.31 -8.96
N ALA A 645 7.40 -19.67 -10.06
CA ALA A 645 7.41 -21.02 -10.63
C ALA A 645 8.14 -21.14 -11.98
N ASP A 646 7.93 -20.19 -12.89
CA ASP A 646 8.45 -20.18 -14.27
C ASP A 646 8.91 -18.75 -14.64
N PRO A 647 10.20 -18.42 -14.42
CA PRO A 647 10.74 -17.09 -14.68
C PRO A 647 10.59 -16.63 -16.14
N GLY A 648 10.71 -17.53 -17.12
CA GLY A 648 10.60 -17.20 -18.54
C GLY A 648 9.20 -16.75 -18.93
N ARG A 649 8.17 -17.49 -18.50
CA ARG A 649 6.78 -17.10 -18.71
C ARG A 649 6.40 -15.87 -17.89
N ALA A 650 6.99 -15.71 -16.70
CA ALA A 650 6.75 -14.55 -15.84
C ALA A 650 7.13 -13.24 -16.54
N VAL A 651 8.30 -13.16 -17.18
CA VAL A 651 8.76 -11.96 -17.90
C VAL A 651 7.75 -11.52 -18.96
N THR A 652 7.33 -12.46 -19.82
CA THR A 652 6.36 -12.18 -20.90
C THR A 652 5.02 -11.71 -20.34
N ALA A 653 4.52 -12.38 -19.29
CA ALA A 653 3.26 -12.02 -18.65
C ALA A 653 3.34 -10.65 -17.97
N ALA A 654 4.44 -10.38 -17.26
CA ALA A 654 4.67 -9.14 -16.51
C ALA A 654 4.79 -7.90 -17.42
N GLU A 655 5.46 -8.01 -18.57
CA GLU A 655 5.52 -6.92 -19.56
C GLU A 655 4.13 -6.61 -20.13
N ALA A 656 3.37 -7.65 -20.50
CA ALA A 656 2.02 -7.49 -21.03
C ALA A 656 1.05 -6.88 -20.00
N THR A 657 1.13 -7.31 -18.73
CA THR A 657 0.29 -6.74 -17.67
C THR A 657 0.71 -5.33 -17.28
N ALA A 658 2.01 -5.00 -17.22
CA ALA A 658 2.45 -3.63 -16.95
C ALA A 658 1.89 -2.65 -17.99
N GLU A 659 1.93 -3.03 -19.27
CA GLU A 659 1.32 -2.24 -20.35
C GLU A 659 -0.20 -2.15 -20.22
N ALA A 660 -0.90 -3.24 -19.93
CA ALA A 660 -2.36 -3.22 -19.72
C ALA A 660 -2.76 -2.34 -18.51
N GLN A 661 -2.01 -2.42 -17.41
CA GLN A 661 -2.24 -1.64 -16.20
C GLN A 661 -1.92 -0.15 -16.40
N ARG A 662 -0.88 0.19 -17.17
CA ARG A 662 -0.60 1.57 -17.60
C ARG A 662 -1.74 2.13 -18.45
N ARG A 663 -2.30 1.34 -19.36
CA ARG A 663 -3.43 1.78 -20.20
C ARG A 663 -4.66 2.10 -19.37
N ILE A 664 -4.94 1.38 -18.29
CA ILE A 664 -6.07 1.76 -17.43
C ILE A 664 -5.66 2.88 -16.46
N GLY A 665 -4.40 2.96 -16.04
CA GLY A 665 -3.85 3.99 -15.14
C GLY A 665 -3.73 3.51 -13.68
N ALA A 666 -3.63 2.21 -13.47
CA ALA A 666 -3.53 1.59 -12.15
C ALA A 666 -2.07 1.52 -11.69
N ASP A 667 -1.49 2.67 -11.30
CA ASP A 667 -0.06 2.80 -10.93
C ASP A 667 0.42 1.75 -9.91
N HIS A 668 -0.38 1.46 -8.87
CA HIS A 668 -0.01 0.44 -7.88
C HIS A 668 0.10 -0.97 -8.48
N GLU A 669 -0.71 -1.31 -9.49
CA GLU A 669 -0.64 -2.58 -10.21
C GLU A 669 0.49 -2.60 -11.24
N VAL A 670 0.83 -1.45 -11.83
CA VAL A 670 2.04 -1.29 -12.66
C VAL A 670 3.28 -1.59 -11.82
N GLY A 671 3.39 -1.00 -10.63
CA GLY A 671 4.52 -1.28 -9.72
C GLY A 671 4.63 -2.74 -9.29
N LYS A 672 3.50 -3.43 -9.04
CA LYS A 672 3.48 -4.89 -8.79
C LYS A 672 3.94 -5.68 -9.99
N SER A 673 3.45 -5.34 -11.19
CA SER A 673 3.83 -5.99 -12.45
C SER A 673 5.33 -5.86 -12.72
N LEU A 674 5.90 -4.67 -12.50
CA LEU A 674 7.35 -4.42 -12.63
C LEU A 674 8.17 -5.17 -11.58
N SER A 675 7.66 -5.31 -10.35
CA SER A 675 8.31 -6.14 -9.32
C SER A 675 8.32 -7.62 -9.71
N ALA A 676 7.23 -8.13 -10.29
CA ALA A 676 7.16 -9.49 -10.82
C ALA A 676 8.09 -9.69 -12.03
N LEU A 677 8.17 -8.70 -12.92
CA LEU A 677 9.13 -8.68 -14.04
C LEU A 677 10.56 -8.79 -13.52
N ALA A 678 10.93 -7.97 -12.54
CA ALA A 678 12.27 -8.00 -11.95
C ALA A 678 12.59 -9.35 -11.30
N LEU A 679 11.63 -9.96 -10.59
CA LEU A 679 11.80 -11.27 -9.98
C LEU A 679 11.98 -12.38 -11.04
N GLY A 680 11.24 -12.31 -12.15
CA GLY A 680 11.41 -13.21 -13.30
C GLY A 680 12.78 -13.04 -13.97
N LEU A 681 13.19 -11.80 -14.25
CA LEU A 681 14.51 -11.49 -14.82
C LEU A 681 15.65 -11.94 -13.92
N LEU A 682 15.51 -11.75 -12.61
CA LEU A 682 16.46 -12.27 -11.60
C LEU A 682 16.57 -13.79 -11.69
N GLY A 683 15.43 -14.50 -11.81
CA GLY A 683 15.41 -15.95 -12.00
C GLY A 683 16.07 -16.43 -13.29
N LEU A 684 16.17 -15.57 -14.30
CA LEU A 684 16.92 -15.82 -15.55
C LEU A 684 18.38 -15.32 -15.50
N GLY A 685 18.81 -14.69 -14.40
CA GLY A 685 20.15 -14.11 -14.26
C GLY A 685 20.34 -12.76 -14.97
N GLU A 686 19.29 -12.13 -15.47
CA GLU A 686 19.33 -10.86 -16.20
C GLU A 686 19.32 -9.64 -15.24
N LEU A 687 20.40 -9.48 -14.48
CA LEU A 687 20.49 -8.54 -13.35
C LEU A 687 20.31 -7.05 -13.73
N GLU A 688 20.82 -6.63 -14.88
CA GLU A 688 20.73 -5.22 -15.32
C GLU A 688 19.28 -4.83 -15.60
N ARG A 689 18.58 -5.61 -16.43
CA ARG A 689 17.15 -5.42 -16.73
C ARG A 689 16.28 -5.55 -15.48
N ALA A 690 16.64 -6.46 -14.56
CA ALA A 690 15.94 -6.56 -13.27
C ALA A 690 16.09 -5.26 -12.46
N GLY A 691 17.28 -4.64 -12.47
CA GLY A 691 17.53 -3.34 -11.85
C GLY A 691 16.70 -2.21 -12.47
N GLU A 692 16.66 -2.12 -13.80
CA GLU A 692 15.86 -1.12 -14.53
C GLU A 692 14.37 -1.23 -14.20
N ALA A 693 13.82 -2.45 -14.21
CA ALA A 693 12.43 -2.70 -13.85
C ALA A 693 12.12 -2.30 -12.39
N LEU A 694 13.07 -2.52 -11.47
CA LEU A 694 12.92 -2.11 -10.08
C LEU A 694 13.00 -0.60 -9.89
N ASP A 695 13.88 0.09 -10.62
CA ASP A 695 13.97 1.56 -10.56
C ASP A 695 12.65 2.20 -11.00
N GLU A 696 12.05 1.70 -12.08
CA GLU A 696 10.71 2.13 -12.50
C GLU A 696 9.64 1.77 -11.47
N ALA A 697 9.66 0.54 -10.93
CA ALA A 697 8.69 0.10 -9.93
C ALA A 697 8.69 1.04 -8.71
N VAL A 698 9.89 1.40 -8.23
CA VAL A 698 10.08 2.29 -7.06
C VAL A 698 9.43 3.65 -7.29
N VAL A 699 9.71 4.29 -8.44
CA VAL A 699 9.15 5.61 -8.77
C VAL A 699 7.62 5.57 -8.79
N VAL A 700 7.03 4.54 -9.42
CA VAL A 700 5.58 4.41 -9.53
C VAL A 700 4.94 4.12 -8.16
N LEU A 701 5.54 3.23 -7.36
CA LEU A 701 5.01 2.83 -6.05
C LEU A 701 5.10 3.94 -5.01
N GLU A 702 6.16 4.74 -5.02
CA GLU A 702 6.30 5.92 -4.15
C GLU A 702 5.32 7.02 -4.55
N ARG A 703 5.18 7.30 -5.86
CA ARG A 703 4.24 8.29 -6.38
C ARG A 703 2.79 8.00 -5.97
N CYS A 704 2.39 6.73 -5.93
CA CYS A 704 1.05 6.33 -5.49
C CYS A 704 0.94 5.99 -4.00
N GLY A 705 2.00 6.16 -3.21
CA GLY A 705 2.01 5.93 -1.76
C GLY A 705 1.81 4.45 -1.36
N TYR A 706 2.08 3.49 -2.24
CA TYR A 706 1.81 2.08 -1.99
C TYR A 706 2.95 1.39 -1.21
N ARG A 707 3.00 1.67 0.09
CA ARG A 707 4.06 1.27 1.04
C ARG A 707 4.44 -0.22 0.99
N SER A 708 3.47 -1.12 1.09
CA SER A 708 3.74 -2.57 1.10
C SER A 708 4.19 -3.11 -0.27
N GLY A 709 3.80 -2.44 -1.37
CA GLY A 709 4.32 -2.74 -2.70
C GLY A 709 5.78 -2.30 -2.84
N ARG A 710 6.13 -1.10 -2.34
CA ARG A 710 7.49 -0.59 -2.34
C ARG A 710 8.45 -1.47 -1.53
N ALA A 711 8.02 -1.95 -0.37
CA ALA A 711 8.78 -2.89 0.45
C ALA A 711 9.05 -4.22 -0.28
N ARG A 712 8.04 -4.73 -1.01
CA ARG A 712 8.18 -5.92 -1.87
C ARG A 712 9.22 -5.72 -2.97
N ALA A 713 9.17 -4.59 -3.68
CA ALA A 713 10.16 -4.25 -4.70
C ALA A 713 11.58 -4.17 -4.11
N GLU A 714 11.73 -3.57 -2.91
CA GLU A 714 13.04 -3.50 -2.25
C GLU A 714 13.58 -4.86 -1.84
N LEU A 715 12.72 -5.79 -1.42
CA LEU A 715 13.15 -7.15 -1.12
C LEU A 715 13.66 -7.88 -2.38
N VAL A 716 13.01 -7.68 -3.53
CA VAL A 716 13.51 -8.20 -4.82
C VAL A 716 14.85 -7.54 -5.19
N ARG A 717 15.00 -6.23 -4.92
CA ARG A 717 16.27 -5.52 -5.08
C ARG A 717 17.37 -6.09 -4.19
N ALA A 718 17.07 -6.43 -2.93
CA ALA A 718 18.01 -7.08 -2.02
C ALA A 718 18.50 -8.44 -2.57
N LEU A 719 17.59 -9.24 -3.14
CA LEU A 719 17.95 -10.49 -3.82
C LEU A 719 18.87 -10.24 -5.04
N CYS A 720 18.61 -9.19 -5.82
CA CYS A 720 19.49 -8.78 -6.93
C CYS A 720 20.87 -8.35 -6.43
N HIS A 721 20.95 -7.59 -5.33
CA HIS A 721 22.21 -7.21 -4.70
C HIS A 721 22.99 -8.44 -4.23
N ALA A 722 22.33 -9.39 -3.58
CA ALA A 722 22.94 -10.63 -3.12
C ALA A 722 23.49 -11.46 -4.29
N ARG A 723 22.70 -11.66 -5.36
CA ARG A 723 23.16 -12.35 -6.57
C ARG A 723 24.33 -11.62 -7.25
N ALA A 724 24.35 -10.29 -7.19
CA ALA A 724 25.45 -9.46 -7.67
C ALA A 724 26.65 -9.40 -6.72
N ARG A 725 26.70 -10.21 -5.65
CA ARG A 725 27.75 -10.23 -4.61
C ARG A 725 27.95 -8.88 -3.87
N ARG A 726 26.93 -8.01 -3.89
CA ARG A 726 26.89 -6.70 -3.21
C ARG A 726 26.27 -6.85 -1.83
N ARG A 727 27.05 -7.41 -0.91
CA ARG A 727 26.59 -7.89 0.40
C ARG A 727 26.01 -6.77 1.26
N ASP A 728 26.68 -5.63 1.35
CA ASP A 728 26.26 -4.54 2.25
C ASP A 728 24.96 -3.87 1.76
N GLU A 729 24.81 -3.71 0.45
CA GLU A 729 23.58 -3.24 -0.16
C GLU A 729 22.44 -4.24 0.01
N ALA A 730 22.71 -5.54 -0.12
CA ALA A 730 21.72 -6.58 0.13
C ALA A 730 21.20 -6.53 1.57
N VAL A 731 22.10 -6.38 2.56
CA VAL A 731 21.71 -6.21 3.97
C VAL A 731 20.86 -4.96 4.16
N THR A 732 21.31 -3.82 3.63
CA THR A 732 20.61 -2.53 3.77
C THR A 732 19.19 -2.57 3.20
N SER A 733 19.03 -3.04 1.96
CA SER A 733 17.73 -3.20 1.32
C SER A 733 16.83 -4.19 2.07
N THR A 734 17.40 -5.28 2.60
CA THR A 734 16.63 -6.28 3.37
C THR A 734 16.08 -5.69 4.67
N VAL A 735 16.93 -5.02 5.46
CA VAL A 735 16.52 -4.40 6.73
C VAL A 735 15.42 -3.36 6.49
N TRP A 736 15.59 -2.52 5.46
CA TRP A 736 14.57 -1.53 5.10
C TRP A 736 13.24 -2.18 4.72
N ALA A 737 13.26 -3.18 3.83
CA ALA A 737 12.06 -3.89 3.39
C ALA A 737 11.31 -4.52 4.57
N VAL A 738 12.03 -5.17 5.49
CA VAL A 738 11.44 -5.78 6.70
C VAL A 738 10.80 -4.72 7.60
N SER A 739 11.47 -3.58 7.82
CA SER A 739 10.93 -2.52 8.68
C SER A 739 9.59 -1.96 8.14
N GLU A 740 9.49 -1.84 6.82
CA GLU A 740 8.29 -1.37 6.15
C GLU A 740 7.17 -2.41 6.23
N LEU A 741 7.46 -3.70 5.99
CA LEU A 741 6.50 -4.79 6.11
C LEU A 741 5.95 -4.95 7.53
N GLU A 742 6.79 -4.81 8.56
CA GLU A 742 6.36 -4.84 9.96
C GLU A 742 5.46 -3.65 10.31
N ALA A 743 5.78 -2.46 9.79
CA ALA A 743 5.01 -1.26 10.07
C ALA A 743 3.58 -1.31 9.49
N VAL A 744 3.37 -2.02 8.38
CA VAL A 744 2.03 -2.26 7.82
C VAL A 744 1.40 -3.59 8.28
N GLN A 745 2.14 -4.41 9.03
CA GLN A 745 1.71 -5.70 9.56
C GLN A 745 1.20 -6.68 8.48
N VAL A 746 1.89 -6.78 7.35
CA VAL A 746 1.52 -7.71 6.27
C VAL A 746 2.72 -8.50 5.73
N TYR A 747 2.40 -9.64 5.11
CA TYR A 747 3.27 -10.56 4.40
C TYR A 747 4.42 -11.14 5.24
N PRO A 748 4.11 -11.83 6.36
CA PRO A 748 5.12 -12.49 7.20
C PRO A 748 5.98 -13.52 6.44
N THR A 749 5.45 -14.13 5.38
CA THR A 749 6.24 -15.06 4.55
C THR A 749 7.34 -14.37 3.74
N LEU A 750 7.18 -13.08 3.42
CA LEU A 750 8.26 -12.28 2.82
C LEU A 750 9.32 -11.88 3.85
N ILE A 751 8.95 -11.69 5.12
CA ILE A 751 9.92 -11.53 6.21
C ILE A 751 10.74 -12.82 6.37
N MET A 752 10.14 -14.00 6.18
CA MET A 752 10.90 -15.25 6.14
C MET A 752 11.88 -15.31 4.95
N VAL A 753 11.49 -14.81 3.77
CA VAL A 753 12.41 -14.69 2.60
C VAL A 753 13.59 -13.78 2.94
N ALA A 754 13.35 -12.64 3.59
CA ALA A 754 14.40 -11.73 4.06
C ALA A 754 15.36 -12.41 5.04
N GLY A 755 14.85 -13.15 6.03
CA GLY A 755 15.67 -13.92 6.95
C GLY A 755 16.51 -14.98 6.25
N ALA A 756 15.88 -15.78 5.38
CA ALA A 756 16.58 -16.81 4.60
C ALA A 756 17.65 -16.22 3.68
N LEU A 757 17.41 -15.03 3.12
CA LEU A 757 18.40 -14.28 2.34
C LEU A 757 19.62 -13.92 3.18
N LEU A 758 19.43 -13.28 4.33
CA LEU A 758 20.54 -12.87 5.22
C LEU A 758 21.33 -14.06 5.75
N ASP A 759 20.65 -15.14 6.12
CA ASP A 759 21.29 -16.40 6.50
C ASP A 759 22.13 -16.94 5.34
N ARG A 760 21.60 -16.92 4.11
CA ARG A 760 22.27 -17.45 2.91
C ARG A 760 23.54 -16.69 2.53
N ILE A 761 23.58 -15.37 2.73
CA ILE A 761 24.77 -14.53 2.50
C ILE A 761 25.68 -14.42 3.73
N GLY A 762 25.40 -15.18 4.80
CA GLY A 762 26.19 -15.23 6.03
C GLY A 762 26.20 -13.90 6.81
N ALA A 763 25.13 -13.11 6.71
CA ALA A 763 25.01 -11.77 7.28
C ALA A 763 23.72 -11.60 8.12
N PRO A 764 23.49 -12.45 9.15
CA PRO A 764 22.29 -12.32 9.96
C PRO A 764 22.23 -10.96 10.66
N ASP A 765 21.07 -10.31 10.60
CA ASP A 765 20.78 -9.06 11.29
C ASP A 765 19.85 -9.32 12.48
N PRO A 766 20.17 -8.88 13.72
CA PRO A 766 19.36 -9.16 14.90
C PRO A 766 17.91 -8.65 14.81
N ALA A 767 17.67 -7.50 14.16
CA ALA A 767 16.33 -6.95 14.02
C ALA A 767 15.50 -7.80 13.05
N VAL A 768 16.09 -8.21 11.92
CA VAL A 768 15.45 -9.13 10.97
C VAL A 768 15.20 -10.50 11.60
N THR A 769 16.17 -11.06 12.34
CA THR A 769 15.98 -12.34 13.06
C THR A 769 14.81 -12.27 14.05
N ALA A 770 14.69 -11.17 14.80
CA ALA A 770 13.57 -10.97 15.72
C ALA A 770 12.23 -10.82 14.96
N ALA A 771 12.22 -10.11 13.83
CA ALA A 771 11.05 -9.98 12.96
C ALA A 771 10.59 -11.33 12.40
N VAL A 772 11.54 -12.18 11.95
CA VAL A 772 11.27 -13.56 11.52
C VAL A 772 10.63 -14.37 12.65
N GLY A 773 11.16 -14.27 13.88
CA GLY A 773 10.58 -14.93 15.04
C GLY A 773 9.11 -14.55 15.29
N ARG A 774 8.79 -13.25 15.19
CA ARG A 774 7.41 -12.74 15.31
C ARG A 774 6.52 -13.23 14.16
N ALA A 775 7.02 -13.17 12.92
CA ALA A 775 6.32 -13.65 11.74
C ALA A 775 5.97 -15.15 11.86
N VAL A 776 6.93 -15.99 12.24
CA VAL A 776 6.75 -17.42 12.46
C VAL A 776 5.72 -17.70 13.54
N ALA A 777 5.70 -16.94 14.63
CA ALA A 777 4.73 -17.11 15.71
C ALA A 777 3.29 -16.75 15.30
N ALA A 778 3.11 -15.86 14.31
CA ALA A 778 1.79 -15.40 13.86
C ALA A 778 1.22 -16.19 12.66
N LEU A 779 2.06 -16.95 11.95
CA LEU A 779 1.70 -17.69 10.74
C LEU A 779 0.76 -18.88 11.01
N GLN A 780 -0.22 -19.07 10.12
CA GLN A 780 -0.95 -20.35 9.98
C GLN A 780 -0.71 -20.92 8.57
N PRO A 781 0.37 -21.70 8.37
CA PRO A 781 0.73 -22.25 7.07
C PRO A 781 -0.22 -23.38 6.64
N LEU A 782 -0.45 -23.53 5.34
CA LEU A 782 -1.34 -24.55 4.78
C LEU A 782 -0.85 -25.99 5.05
N ASN A 783 0.43 -26.24 4.81
CA ASN A 783 1.04 -27.57 4.90
C ASN A 783 2.07 -27.69 6.04
N GLY A 784 1.90 -26.85 7.08
CA GLY A 784 2.82 -26.79 8.21
C GLY A 784 4.07 -25.93 7.96
N LEU A 785 4.66 -25.46 9.06
CA LEU A 785 5.82 -24.57 9.03
C LEU A 785 7.08 -25.18 8.38
N PRO A 786 7.40 -26.47 8.56
CA PRO A 786 8.59 -27.07 7.93
C PRO A 786 8.57 -26.99 6.40
N ARG A 787 7.43 -27.30 5.76
CA ARG A 787 7.29 -27.24 4.30
C ARG A 787 7.40 -25.81 3.79
N LEU A 788 6.70 -24.87 4.42
CA LEU A 788 6.81 -23.44 4.07
C LEU A 788 8.25 -22.94 4.19
N THR A 789 8.96 -23.33 5.26
CA THR A 789 10.36 -22.95 5.47
C THR A 789 11.27 -23.53 4.39
N ALA A 790 11.04 -24.77 3.97
CA ALA A 790 11.76 -25.39 2.85
C ALA A 790 11.51 -24.62 1.54
N SER A 791 10.25 -24.34 1.18
CA SER A 791 9.91 -23.59 -0.03
C SER A 791 10.53 -22.19 -0.07
N VAL A 792 10.57 -21.49 1.07
CA VAL A 792 11.23 -20.18 1.18
C VAL A 792 12.74 -20.30 0.93
N ARG A 793 13.40 -21.29 1.54
CA ARG A 793 14.84 -21.52 1.35
C ARG A 793 15.18 -21.89 -0.09
N ASP A 794 14.40 -22.78 -0.69
CA ASP A 794 14.59 -23.22 -2.08
C ASP A 794 14.44 -22.04 -3.07
N LEU A 795 13.47 -21.15 -2.82
CA LEU A 795 13.30 -19.93 -3.60
C LEU A 795 14.54 -19.03 -3.50
N VAL A 796 15.00 -18.72 -2.28
CA VAL A 796 16.18 -17.88 -2.06
C VAL A 796 17.43 -18.51 -2.69
N ALA A 797 17.61 -19.82 -2.53
CA ALA A 797 18.73 -20.55 -3.12
C ALA A 797 18.76 -20.42 -4.65
N ARG A 798 17.61 -20.64 -5.32
CA ARG A 798 17.49 -20.45 -6.78
C ARG A 798 17.76 -19.01 -7.23
N LEU A 799 17.27 -18.03 -6.50
CA LEU A 799 17.34 -16.62 -6.94
C LEU A 799 18.71 -16.00 -6.70
N VAL A 800 19.36 -16.35 -5.60
CA VAL A 800 20.72 -15.86 -5.31
C VAL A 800 21.77 -16.63 -6.12
N ALA A 801 21.42 -17.82 -6.64
CA ALA A 801 22.24 -18.77 -7.40
C ALA A 801 23.73 -18.38 -7.49
N ASP A 802 24.48 -18.86 -6.50
CA ASP A 802 25.90 -18.99 -6.67
C ASP A 802 26.15 -20.30 -7.42
N ASP A 803 27.07 -20.31 -8.38
CA ASP A 803 27.49 -21.50 -9.15
C ASP A 803 28.05 -22.66 -8.29
N TRP A 804 27.93 -22.60 -6.97
CA TRP A 804 28.45 -23.57 -6.01
C TRP A 804 27.81 -24.95 -6.10
N ASP A 805 26.51 -25.04 -6.40
CA ASP A 805 25.87 -26.34 -6.62
C ASP A 805 26.39 -27.01 -7.89
N GLU A 806 26.75 -26.23 -8.91
CA GLU A 806 27.42 -26.71 -10.11
C GLU A 806 28.87 -27.13 -9.81
N VAL A 807 29.61 -26.32 -9.04
CA VAL A 807 30.95 -26.66 -8.55
C VAL A 807 30.92 -27.95 -7.71
N TYR A 808 29.90 -28.15 -6.87
CA TYR A 808 29.70 -29.39 -6.12
C TYR A 808 29.36 -30.57 -7.04
N ALA A 809 28.48 -30.39 -8.02
CA ALA A 809 28.17 -31.44 -9.00
C ALA A 809 29.41 -31.83 -9.83
N GLN A 810 30.25 -30.86 -10.20
CA GLN A 810 31.54 -31.10 -10.84
C GLN A 810 32.49 -31.87 -9.92
N ALA A 811 32.54 -31.53 -8.63
CA ALA A 811 33.33 -32.27 -7.65
C ALA A 811 32.85 -33.73 -7.50
N GLN A 812 31.54 -33.97 -7.49
CA GLN A 812 30.99 -35.34 -7.43
C GLN A 812 31.34 -36.18 -8.68
N ALA A 813 31.56 -35.54 -9.83
CA ALA A 813 31.91 -36.22 -11.08
C ALA A 813 33.42 -36.51 -11.21
N GLN A 814 34.28 -35.92 -10.38
CA GLN A 814 35.72 -36.17 -10.40
C GLN A 814 36.08 -37.44 -9.60
N VAL A 815 36.95 -38.26 -10.19
CA VAL A 815 37.47 -39.51 -9.58
C VAL A 815 38.75 -39.24 -8.78
N GLU A 816 39.47 -38.15 -9.08
CA GLU A 816 40.72 -37.77 -8.42
C GLU A 816 40.46 -36.76 -7.31
N GLY A 817 40.49 -37.21 -6.06
CA GLY A 817 40.46 -36.37 -4.87
C GLY A 817 41.33 -36.98 -3.78
N SER A 818 42.01 -36.15 -2.99
CA SER A 818 42.73 -36.64 -1.80
C SER A 818 41.72 -36.86 -0.67
N SER A 819 41.62 -38.08 -0.15
CA SER A 819 40.82 -38.38 1.04
C SER A 819 41.57 -37.99 2.31
N GLY A 820 40.98 -37.10 3.12
CA GLY A 820 41.32 -37.01 4.55
C GLY A 820 40.63 -38.12 5.34
N PHE A 821 40.81 -38.14 6.67
CA PHE A 821 40.10 -39.11 7.53
C PHE A 821 38.62 -38.78 7.73
N TYR A 822 38.23 -37.52 7.53
CA TYR A 822 36.88 -37.02 7.80
C TYR A 822 36.19 -36.41 6.58
N ASN A 823 36.94 -35.93 5.60
CA ASN A 823 36.42 -35.26 4.40
C ASN A 823 37.09 -35.78 3.12
N HIS A 824 36.31 -35.91 2.05
CA HIS A 824 36.81 -35.97 0.68
C HIS A 824 37.15 -34.54 0.22
N ASN A 825 38.39 -34.32 -0.20
CA ASN A 825 38.88 -33.03 -0.66
C ASN A 825 39.06 -33.08 -2.19
N VAL A 826 38.23 -32.33 -2.92
CA VAL A 826 38.20 -32.33 -4.39
C VAL A 826 38.46 -30.94 -4.94
N ARG A 827 39.41 -30.80 -5.86
CA ARG A 827 39.73 -29.51 -6.48
C ARG A 827 38.84 -29.28 -7.71
N VAL A 828 38.11 -28.17 -7.73
CA VAL A 828 37.33 -27.72 -8.88
C VAL A 828 37.77 -26.32 -9.27
N GLY A 829 38.61 -26.21 -10.30
CA GLY A 829 39.22 -24.95 -10.70
C GLY A 829 40.14 -24.37 -9.61
N ASP A 830 39.81 -23.17 -9.14
CA ASP A 830 40.47 -22.44 -8.04
C ASP A 830 39.73 -22.62 -6.69
N ARG A 831 38.94 -23.70 -6.55
CA ARG A 831 38.14 -24.01 -5.37
C ARG A 831 38.45 -25.39 -4.84
N LEU A 832 38.39 -25.53 -3.51
CA LEU A 832 38.45 -26.79 -2.81
C LEU A 832 37.06 -27.16 -2.29
N VAL A 833 36.48 -28.25 -2.79
CA VAL A 833 35.21 -28.80 -2.30
C VAL A 833 35.52 -29.87 -1.26
N ARG A 834 35.03 -29.68 -0.03
CA ARG A 834 35.16 -30.62 1.09
C ARG A 834 33.82 -31.30 1.35
N VAL A 835 33.78 -32.62 1.24
CA VAL A 835 32.56 -33.42 1.43
C VAL A 835 32.77 -34.39 2.60
N PRO A 836 31.96 -34.32 3.67
CA PRO A 836 32.10 -35.23 4.81
C PRO A 836 31.97 -36.71 4.42
N ILE A 837 32.84 -37.55 4.97
CA ILE A 837 32.82 -39.00 4.76
C ILE A 837 31.76 -39.62 5.68
N ALA A 838 30.72 -40.18 5.08
CA ALA A 838 29.63 -40.82 5.82
C ALA A 838 30.14 -42.03 6.63
N GLY A 839 29.93 -41.99 7.95
CA GLY A 839 30.32 -43.08 8.84
C GLY A 839 31.81 -43.12 9.22
N ALA A 840 32.58 -42.04 8.99
CA ALA A 840 33.96 -41.95 9.44
C ALA A 840 34.10 -42.17 10.95
N ASP A 841 35.11 -42.94 11.36
CA ASP A 841 35.38 -43.23 12.77
C ASP A 841 35.88 -41.97 13.49
N ARG A 842 35.07 -41.44 14.42
CA ARG A 842 35.46 -40.28 15.23
C ARG A 842 36.43 -40.68 16.34
N MET A 843 37.73 -40.64 16.01
CA MET A 843 38.83 -40.96 16.92
C MET A 843 39.48 -39.74 17.59
N ASP A 844 39.20 -38.53 17.11
CA ASP A 844 39.71 -37.28 17.65
C ASP A 844 38.61 -36.43 18.30
N LEU A 845 39.00 -35.59 19.26
CA LEU A 845 38.10 -34.70 19.98
C LEU A 845 37.68 -33.53 19.08
N HIS A 846 36.51 -33.63 18.48
CA HIS A 846 35.87 -32.53 17.76
C HIS A 846 34.84 -31.87 18.67
N ILE A 847 34.83 -30.55 18.76
CA ILE A 847 33.80 -29.84 19.54
C ILE A 847 33.02 -28.81 18.73
N TRP A 848 33.58 -28.36 17.60
CA TRP A 848 32.99 -27.34 16.75
C TRP A 848 32.92 -27.79 15.29
N PRO A 849 31.95 -27.31 14.51
CA PRO A 849 31.98 -27.42 13.05
C PRO A 849 33.12 -26.57 12.47
N GLU A 850 33.89 -27.14 11.54
CA GLU A 850 35.03 -26.48 10.88
C GLU A 850 34.63 -25.12 10.29
N GLU A 851 33.48 -25.06 9.62
CA GLU A 851 33.01 -23.85 8.95
C GLU A 851 32.78 -22.68 9.90
N ALA A 852 32.36 -22.98 11.14
CA ALA A 852 32.08 -21.96 12.14
C ALA A 852 33.37 -21.45 12.78
N VAL A 853 34.39 -22.30 12.89
CA VAL A 853 35.74 -21.90 13.31
C VAL A 853 36.37 -21.00 12.26
N LEU A 854 36.34 -21.40 10.98
CA LEU A 854 36.89 -20.60 9.88
C LEU A 854 36.22 -19.23 9.74
N ALA A 855 34.90 -19.16 9.91
CA ALA A 855 34.16 -17.88 9.87
C ALA A 855 34.58 -16.90 10.98
N ALA A 856 35.01 -17.40 12.15
CA ALA A 856 35.50 -16.59 13.26
C ALA A 856 37.00 -16.28 13.12
N ALA A 857 37.81 -17.28 12.79
CA ALA A 857 39.26 -17.21 12.66
C ALA A 857 39.67 -16.33 11.46
N GLY A 858 39.07 -16.52 10.29
CA GLY A 858 39.42 -15.81 9.05
C GLY A 858 39.17 -14.30 9.08
N ARG A 859 38.41 -13.78 10.06
CA ARG A 859 38.25 -12.34 10.26
C ARG A 859 39.47 -11.68 10.93
N ARG A 860 40.33 -12.48 11.56
CA ARG A 860 41.46 -12.00 12.37
C ARG A 860 42.80 -12.60 11.95
N LEU A 861 42.78 -13.83 11.46
CA LEU A 861 43.97 -14.55 11.00
C LEU A 861 44.09 -14.39 9.48
N GLY A 862 45.28 -13.98 9.02
CA GLY A 862 45.57 -13.79 7.59
C GLY A 862 46.07 -15.05 6.88
N ASN A 863 46.31 -16.14 7.61
CA ASN A 863 46.98 -17.34 7.13
C ASN A 863 46.08 -18.58 7.17
N VAL A 864 44.80 -18.41 6.87
CA VAL A 864 43.79 -19.47 6.82
C VAL A 864 43.07 -19.47 5.47
N PRO A 865 42.59 -20.61 4.96
CA PRO A 865 41.79 -20.66 3.74
C PRO A 865 40.50 -19.84 3.88
N ALA A 866 40.12 -19.12 2.83
CA ALA A 866 38.81 -18.47 2.79
C ALA A 866 37.68 -19.52 2.66
N LEU A 867 36.63 -19.40 3.47
CA LEU A 867 35.40 -20.19 3.34
C LEU A 867 34.41 -19.45 2.44
N TYR A 868 34.05 -20.04 1.29
CA TYR A 868 33.11 -19.44 0.34
C TYR A 868 31.65 -19.83 0.57
N THR A 869 31.37 -21.12 0.81
CA THR A 869 30.01 -21.59 1.10
C THR A 869 30.00 -22.86 1.94
N VAL A 870 28.86 -23.09 2.59
CA VAL A 870 28.55 -24.31 3.34
C VAL A 870 27.15 -24.74 2.93
N SER A 871 26.99 -26.02 2.62
CA SER A 871 25.70 -26.67 2.42
C SER A 871 25.51 -27.74 3.48
N ARG A 872 24.27 -27.85 3.99
CA ARG A 872 23.88 -28.88 4.96
C ARG A 872 23.28 -30.11 4.30
N GLU A 873 22.55 -29.92 3.20
CA GLU A 873 21.85 -30.98 2.48
C GLU A 873 21.91 -30.70 0.97
N PRO A 874 22.77 -31.41 0.21
CA PRO A 874 23.80 -32.35 0.68
C PRO A 874 24.90 -31.63 1.48
N ALA A 875 25.54 -32.32 2.43
CA ALA A 875 26.57 -31.73 3.26
C ALA A 875 27.87 -31.52 2.46
N TYR A 876 28.30 -30.27 2.29
CA TYR A 876 29.60 -29.92 1.69
C TYR A 876 30.05 -28.52 2.10
N GLN A 877 31.34 -28.25 1.96
CA GLN A 877 31.94 -26.92 2.12
C GLN A 877 32.75 -26.57 0.87
N ILE A 878 32.80 -25.30 0.49
CA ILE A 878 33.72 -24.82 -0.57
C ILE A 878 34.66 -23.80 0.03
N HIS A 879 35.95 -24.12 -0.01
CA HIS A 879 37.05 -23.32 0.49
C HIS A 879 37.87 -22.76 -0.69
N GLU A 880 38.73 -21.79 -0.39
CA GLU A 880 39.84 -21.40 -1.25
C GLU A 880 40.72 -22.61 -1.55
N TRP A 881 41.02 -22.81 -2.82
CA TRP A 881 42.16 -23.63 -3.19
C TRP A 881 43.44 -22.81 -2.99
N VAL A 882 44.22 -23.17 -1.97
CA VAL A 882 45.48 -22.49 -1.68
C VAL A 882 46.58 -23.10 -2.56
N ASP A 883 47.06 -22.34 -3.55
CA ASP A 883 48.16 -22.78 -4.41
C ASP A 883 49.51 -22.73 -3.66
N GLY A 884 50.28 -23.81 -3.75
CA GLY A 884 51.63 -23.94 -3.17
C GLY A 884 51.96 -25.41 -2.84
N PRO A 885 53.25 -25.75 -2.65
CA PRO A 885 53.62 -27.06 -2.11
C PRO A 885 53.37 -27.11 -0.61
N THR A 886 53.00 -28.29 -0.08
CA THR A 886 52.95 -28.47 1.37
C THR A 886 54.37 -28.46 1.93
N LEU A 887 54.53 -28.14 3.22
CA LEU A 887 55.82 -28.20 3.90
C LEU A 887 56.41 -29.61 3.82
N ASN A 888 55.58 -30.66 3.79
CA ASN A 888 56.01 -32.03 3.60
C ASN A 888 56.63 -32.29 2.22
N ASP A 889 56.14 -31.61 1.18
CA ASP A 889 56.68 -31.76 -0.18
C ASP A 889 58.06 -31.11 -0.31
N VAL A 890 58.27 -29.98 0.39
CA VAL A 890 59.53 -29.22 0.35
C VAL A 890 60.56 -29.74 1.36
N ALA A 891 60.11 -30.07 2.56
CA ALA A 891 60.90 -30.57 3.67
C ALA A 891 60.16 -31.76 4.30
N PRO A 892 60.28 -32.98 3.75
CA PRO A 892 59.69 -34.16 4.36
C PRO A 892 60.35 -34.45 5.72
N ARG A 893 59.76 -35.38 6.48
CA ARG A 893 60.29 -35.76 7.80
C ARG A 893 61.77 -36.17 7.71
N GLY A 894 62.57 -35.72 8.68
CA GLY A 894 64.03 -35.91 8.67
C GLY A 894 64.82 -34.87 7.87
N VAL A 895 64.14 -34.01 7.10
CA VAL A 895 64.75 -32.86 6.40
C VAL A 895 64.47 -31.58 7.20
N PRO A 896 65.47 -30.69 7.40
CA PRO A 896 65.27 -29.40 8.04
C PRO A 896 64.21 -28.55 7.34
N VAL A 897 63.38 -27.85 8.11
CA VAL A 897 62.38 -26.91 7.59
C VAL A 897 63.04 -25.67 6.99
N PRO A 898 62.41 -25.03 5.98
CA PRO A 898 62.96 -23.82 5.37
C PRO A 898 63.17 -22.68 6.38
N PRO A 899 64.20 -21.82 6.18
CA PRO A 899 64.45 -20.68 7.04
C PRO A 899 63.20 -19.79 7.22
N GLY A 900 62.94 -19.36 8.45
CA GLY A 900 61.81 -18.48 8.78
C GLY A 900 60.48 -19.19 9.04
N VAL A 901 60.30 -20.46 8.64
CA VAL A 901 59.06 -21.21 8.88
C VAL A 901 58.78 -21.40 10.38
N LEU A 902 59.81 -21.69 11.18
CA LEU A 902 59.65 -21.82 12.64
C LEU A 902 59.13 -20.53 13.30
N ASP A 903 59.64 -19.37 12.89
CA ASP A 903 59.19 -18.08 13.41
C ASP A 903 57.74 -17.77 12.98
N GLN A 904 57.37 -18.10 11.73
CA GLN A 904 56.01 -17.93 11.24
C GLN A 904 55.00 -18.84 11.96
N LEU A 905 55.38 -20.10 12.22
CA LEU A 905 54.55 -21.02 13.00
C LEU A 905 54.40 -20.55 14.45
N ALA A 906 55.49 -20.08 15.07
CA ALA A 906 55.43 -19.48 16.41
C ALA A 906 54.52 -18.24 16.46
N ALA A 907 54.60 -17.37 15.45
CA ALA A 907 53.71 -16.21 15.31
C ALA A 907 52.24 -16.65 15.15
N PHE A 908 51.97 -17.64 14.30
CA PHE A 908 50.62 -18.19 14.14
C PHE A 908 50.04 -18.71 15.46
N PHE A 909 50.81 -19.43 16.26
CA PHE A 909 50.35 -19.91 17.57
C PHE A 909 50.01 -18.76 18.52
N ALA A 910 50.73 -17.65 18.45
CA ALA A 910 50.39 -16.45 19.21
C ALA A 910 49.10 -15.79 18.68
N ASP A 911 48.94 -15.72 17.36
CA ASP A 911 47.77 -15.14 16.70
C ASP A 911 46.49 -15.90 17.01
N LEU A 912 46.53 -17.23 17.15
CA LEU A 912 45.39 -18.02 17.65
C LEU A 912 44.86 -17.48 18.99
N GLY A 913 45.75 -17.01 19.85
CA GLY A 913 45.40 -16.43 21.14
C GLY A 913 44.66 -15.09 21.05
N THR A 914 44.70 -14.41 19.90
CA THR A 914 44.02 -13.14 19.65
C THR A 914 42.55 -13.32 19.24
N VAL A 915 42.13 -14.53 18.87
CA VAL A 915 40.74 -14.86 18.55
C VAL A 915 39.95 -15.01 19.86
N PRO A 916 39.00 -14.11 20.17
CA PRO A 916 38.20 -14.20 21.39
C PRO A 916 37.30 -15.44 21.37
N LEU A 917 37.29 -16.21 22.47
CA LEU A 917 36.51 -17.44 22.57
C LEU A 917 35.00 -17.23 22.46
N ASP A 918 34.49 -16.04 22.79
CA ASP A 918 33.08 -15.66 22.65
C ASP A 918 32.67 -15.41 21.19
N THR A 919 33.64 -15.28 20.27
CA THR A 919 33.38 -15.22 18.82
C THR A 919 33.34 -16.59 18.15
N LEU A 920 33.70 -17.66 18.87
CA LEU A 920 33.63 -19.05 18.42
C LEU A 920 32.29 -19.70 18.84
N PRO A 921 31.91 -20.85 18.27
CA PRO A 921 30.72 -21.57 18.71
C PRO A 921 30.81 -21.92 20.21
N PRO A 922 29.67 -22.02 20.93
CA PRO A 922 29.69 -22.40 22.34
C PRO A 922 30.31 -23.78 22.51
N VAL A 923 31.17 -23.92 23.52
CA VAL A 923 31.75 -25.23 23.90
C VAL A 923 30.64 -26.18 24.39
N PRO A 924 30.80 -27.51 24.24
CA PRO A 924 29.80 -28.48 24.68
C PRO A 924 29.49 -28.40 26.18
N GLY A 925 28.28 -28.82 26.58
CA GLY A 925 27.90 -28.91 27.99
C GLY A 925 28.89 -29.76 28.80
N GLY A 926 29.37 -29.22 29.93
CA GLY A 926 30.40 -29.87 30.75
C GLY A 926 31.81 -29.80 30.15
N TRP A 927 32.08 -28.86 29.25
CA TRP A 927 33.47 -28.49 28.92
C TRP A 927 34.17 -27.93 30.17
N PRO A 928 35.47 -28.20 30.36
CA PRO A 928 36.23 -27.65 31.48
C PRO A 928 36.17 -26.13 31.55
N HIS A 929 36.23 -25.60 32.78
CA HIS A 929 36.29 -24.16 32.99
C HIS A 929 37.60 -23.59 32.43
N ASP A 930 37.52 -22.37 31.89
CA ASP A 930 38.70 -21.61 31.46
C ASP A 930 39.71 -21.52 32.61
N GLY A 931 40.97 -21.89 32.34
CA GLY A 931 42.01 -21.99 33.35
C GLY A 931 42.27 -23.41 33.88
N ASP A 932 41.37 -24.38 33.70
CA ASP A 932 41.50 -25.74 34.25
C ASP A 932 42.15 -26.72 33.26
N SER A 933 43.46 -26.54 33.04
CA SER A 933 44.27 -27.37 32.15
C SER A 933 44.27 -28.86 32.52
N ALA A 934 44.17 -29.20 33.80
CA ALA A 934 44.14 -30.58 34.27
C ALA A 934 42.81 -31.27 33.89
N ALA A 935 41.67 -30.59 34.07
CA ALA A 935 40.39 -31.11 33.61
C ALA A 935 40.29 -31.19 32.07
N PHE A 936 40.87 -30.22 31.35
CA PHE A 936 41.01 -30.27 29.90
C PHE A 936 41.81 -31.50 29.43
N ALA A 937 42.96 -31.76 30.03
CA ALA A 937 43.72 -32.97 29.72
C ALA A 937 43.00 -34.26 30.13
N GLY A 938 42.18 -34.22 31.19
CA GLY A 938 41.25 -35.29 31.54
C GLY A 938 40.29 -35.62 30.40
N ARG A 939 39.69 -34.60 29.75
CA ARG A 939 38.80 -34.80 28.59
C ARG A 939 39.53 -35.40 27.38
N LEU A 940 40.76 -34.96 27.10
CA LEU A 940 41.59 -35.53 26.04
C LEU A 940 41.91 -37.02 26.31
N LEU A 941 42.25 -37.33 27.57
CA LEU A 941 42.53 -38.70 28.00
C LEU A 941 41.27 -39.58 27.92
N ASP A 942 40.13 -39.09 28.38
CA ASP A 942 38.86 -39.82 28.35
C ASP A 942 38.43 -40.12 26.91
N THR A 943 38.65 -39.17 25.99
CA THR A 943 38.41 -39.38 24.55
C THR A 943 39.29 -40.52 24.03
N THR A 944 40.59 -40.49 24.35
CA THR A 944 41.54 -41.53 23.91
C THR A 944 41.21 -42.91 24.52
N LYS A 945 40.81 -42.94 25.81
CA LYS A 945 40.33 -44.16 26.48
C LYS A 945 39.06 -44.70 25.85
N GLY A 946 38.15 -43.81 25.46
CA GLY A 946 36.93 -44.16 24.73
C GLY A 946 37.26 -44.86 23.42
N VAL A 947 38.15 -44.28 22.60
CA VAL A 947 38.63 -44.90 21.35
C VAL A 947 39.28 -46.25 21.60
N HIS A 948 40.21 -46.33 22.55
CA HIS A 948 40.86 -47.59 22.92
C HIS A 948 39.83 -48.66 23.33
N ALA A 949 38.86 -48.31 24.17
CA ALA A 949 37.81 -49.25 24.61
C ALA A 949 36.89 -49.68 23.46
N SER A 950 36.50 -48.77 22.58
CA SER A 950 35.64 -49.06 21.43
C SER A 950 36.30 -49.98 20.40
N PHE A 951 37.61 -49.82 20.18
CA PHE A 951 38.36 -50.65 19.22
C PHE A 951 39.02 -51.89 19.83
N ALA A 952 39.10 -52.00 21.16
CA ALA A 952 39.71 -53.15 21.85
C ALA A 952 39.18 -54.52 21.40
N PRO A 953 37.86 -54.75 21.19
CA PRO A 953 37.38 -56.05 20.72
C PRO A 953 37.95 -56.45 19.35
N GLY A 954 38.23 -55.48 18.49
CA GLY A 954 38.70 -55.68 17.13
C GLY A 954 40.20 -55.50 16.94
N PHE A 955 40.91 -54.78 17.82
CA PHE A 955 42.32 -54.41 17.67
C PHE A 955 43.21 -54.77 18.88
N GLY A 956 42.63 -55.28 19.98
CA GLY A 956 43.38 -55.72 21.16
C GLY A 956 44.51 -56.73 20.86
N PRO A 957 44.26 -57.79 20.06
CA PRO A 957 45.32 -58.73 19.67
C PRO A 957 46.45 -58.09 18.85
N LEU A 958 46.16 -57.09 18.02
CA LEU A 958 47.19 -56.33 17.31
C LEU A 958 48.04 -55.52 18.31
N TRP A 959 47.38 -54.82 19.23
CA TRP A 959 48.06 -54.01 20.26
C TRP A 959 48.98 -54.85 21.15
N GLU A 960 48.54 -56.04 21.57
CA GLU A 960 49.36 -56.97 22.34
C GLU A 960 50.62 -57.39 21.55
N ARG A 961 50.48 -57.74 20.27
CA ARG A 961 51.61 -58.13 19.40
C ARG A 961 52.56 -56.98 19.10
N LEU A 962 52.05 -55.75 19.01
CA LEU A 962 52.88 -54.54 18.88
C LEU A 962 53.60 -54.16 20.19
N GLY A 963 53.25 -54.83 21.30
CA GLY A 963 53.82 -54.55 22.63
C GLY A 963 53.22 -53.32 23.30
N ILE A 964 52.00 -52.92 22.94
CA ILE A 964 51.25 -51.88 23.64
C ILE A 964 50.75 -52.47 24.97
N PRO A 965 51.00 -51.82 26.12
CA PRO A 965 50.56 -52.33 27.42
C PRO A 965 49.04 -52.49 27.52
N ALA A 966 48.58 -53.41 28.35
CA ALA A 966 47.15 -53.63 28.61
C ALA A 966 46.45 -52.36 29.17
N ASP A 967 47.17 -51.55 29.95
CA ASP A 967 46.77 -50.18 30.29
C ASP A 967 47.85 -49.20 29.77
N PRO A 968 47.70 -48.69 28.53
CA PRO A 968 48.70 -47.82 27.93
C PRO A 968 48.72 -46.42 28.55
N PHE A 969 47.75 -46.09 29.41
CA PHE A 969 47.57 -44.77 29.99
C PHE A 969 48.19 -44.61 31.38
N ALA A 970 48.58 -45.70 32.04
CA ALA A 970 49.04 -45.71 33.43
C ALA A 970 50.24 -44.79 33.70
N ALA A 971 51.13 -44.62 32.72
CA ALA A 971 52.32 -43.77 32.83
C ALA A 971 52.04 -42.26 32.68
N LEU A 972 50.83 -41.87 32.29
CA LEU A 972 50.48 -40.48 32.01
C LEU A 972 50.20 -39.69 33.30
N THR A 973 50.81 -38.51 33.43
CA THR A 973 50.69 -37.64 34.62
C THR A 973 49.95 -36.32 34.34
N LEU A 974 48.95 -36.37 33.44
CA LEU A 974 48.16 -35.21 32.99
C LEU A 974 47.40 -34.47 34.11
N HIS A 975 47.12 -35.13 35.23
CA HIS A 975 46.50 -34.51 36.41
C HIS A 975 47.40 -33.48 37.12
N ARG A 976 48.67 -33.34 36.71
CA ARG A 976 49.66 -32.43 37.32
C ARG A 976 49.91 -31.15 36.53
N LEU A 977 49.13 -30.89 35.49
CA LEU A 977 49.27 -29.71 34.65
C LEU A 977 48.96 -28.43 35.43
N ALA A 978 49.75 -27.38 35.20
CA ALA A 978 49.52 -26.07 35.79
C ALA A 978 48.36 -25.34 35.06
N PRO A 979 47.51 -24.61 35.80
CA PRO A 979 46.37 -23.90 35.22
C PRO A 979 46.80 -22.74 34.34
N ARG A 980 46.16 -22.56 33.17
CA ARG A 980 46.35 -21.39 32.29
C ARG A 980 45.13 -21.11 31.40
N PRO A 981 44.93 -19.85 30.95
CA PRO A 981 43.77 -19.49 30.15
C PRO A 981 43.72 -20.28 28.85
N PHE A 982 42.53 -20.77 28.51
CA PHE A 982 42.24 -21.43 27.26
C PHE A 982 42.25 -20.43 26.10
N ARG A 983 42.67 -20.92 24.95
CA ARG A 983 42.70 -20.20 23.68
C ARG A 983 42.06 -21.06 22.60
N LEU A 984 41.84 -20.46 21.44
CA LEU A 984 41.67 -21.25 20.22
C LEU A 984 42.96 -22.05 20.01
N VAL A 985 42.84 -23.36 19.87
CA VAL A 985 43.93 -24.24 19.47
C VAL A 985 43.49 -24.99 18.21
N HIS A 986 44.40 -25.22 17.29
CA HIS A 986 44.14 -25.87 16.00
C HIS A 986 44.17 -27.41 16.12
N ALA A 987 45.02 -27.92 17.00
CA ALA A 987 45.26 -29.33 17.33
C ALA A 987 45.75 -30.21 16.15
N ASP A 988 46.12 -29.61 15.02
CA ASP A 988 46.54 -30.36 13.82
C ASP A 988 47.54 -29.67 12.90
N VAL A 989 48.37 -28.78 13.44
CA VAL A 989 49.41 -28.13 12.64
C VAL A 989 50.56 -29.10 12.40
N HIS A 990 50.74 -29.59 11.17
CA HIS A 990 51.86 -30.45 10.79
C HIS A 990 52.25 -30.30 9.32
N ARG A 991 53.34 -30.96 8.89
CA ARG A 991 53.97 -30.73 7.57
C ARG A 991 53.03 -30.86 6.36
N LYS A 992 51.97 -31.68 6.42
CA LYS A 992 50.99 -31.82 5.33
C LYS A 992 49.89 -30.75 5.37
N ASN A 993 49.65 -30.14 6.53
CA ASN A 993 48.63 -29.10 6.74
C ASN A 993 49.23 -27.68 6.76
N VAL A 994 50.53 -27.55 6.50
CA VAL A 994 51.21 -26.25 6.34
C VAL A 994 51.55 -26.08 4.86
N LEU A 995 50.92 -25.14 4.18
CA LEU A 995 51.21 -24.76 2.80
C LEU A 995 52.17 -23.57 2.74
N LEU A 996 53.05 -23.55 1.74
CA LEU A 996 53.97 -22.44 1.49
C LEU A 996 53.51 -21.64 0.27
N ARG A 997 52.99 -20.43 0.49
CA ARG A 997 52.52 -19.51 -0.55
C ARG A 997 53.25 -18.18 -0.45
N ASP A 998 53.97 -17.80 -1.50
CA ASP A 998 54.68 -16.52 -1.59
C ASP A 998 55.59 -16.21 -0.37
N GLY A 999 56.18 -17.25 0.22
CA GLY A 999 57.06 -17.15 1.41
C GLY A 999 56.32 -17.08 2.75
N ALA A 1000 54.98 -17.15 2.76
CA ALA A 1000 54.15 -17.24 3.95
C ALA A 1000 53.59 -18.66 4.17
N VAL A 1001 53.39 -19.04 5.43
CA VAL A 1001 52.67 -20.28 5.80
C VAL A 1001 51.17 -20.04 5.76
N VAL A 1002 50.42 -20.98 5.19
CA VAL A 1002 48.95 -21.05 5.27
C VAL A 1002 48.58 -22.36 5.96
N ILE A 1003 47.73 -22.30 6.98
CA ILE A 1003 47.40 -23.44 7.83
C ILE A 1003 46.04 -24.01 7.41
N LEU A 1004 46.05 -25.27 7.00
CA LEU A 1004 44.89 -26.02 6.54
C LEU A 1004 44.28 -26.86 7.67
N ASP A 1005 43.05 -27.31 7.42
CA ASP A 1005 42.34 -28.36 8.17
C ASP A 1005 41.94 -27.98 9.61
N TRP A 1006 40.89 -27.15 9.71
CA TRP A 1006 40.48 -26.54 10.98
C TRP A 1006 39.46 -27.38 11.76
N GLU A 1007 39.18 -28.61 11.32
CA GLU A 1007 38.13 -29.47 11.88
C GLU A 1007 38.41 -29.96 13.30
N LEU A 1008 39.69 -30.02 13.72
CA LEU A 1008 40.10 -30.43 15.08
C LEU A 1008 40.23 -29.24 16.04
N ALA A 1009 39.93 -28.03 15.59
CA ALA A 1009 40.07 -26.84 16.41
C ALA A 1009 39.14 -26.87 17.62
N LEU A 1010 39.65 -26.40 18.76
CA LEU A 1010 38.94 -26.44 20.04
C LEU A 1010 39.36 -25.29 20.97
N ALA A 1011 38.60 -25.08 22.05
CA ALA A 1011 38.96 -24.19 23.15
C ALA A 1011 39.79 -24.96 24.19
N GLY A 1012 41.09 -24.71 24.27
CA GLY A 1012 41.96 -25.52 25.12
C GLY A 1012 43.24 -24.84 25.55
N ASP A 1013 44.05 -25.60 26.28
CA ASP A 1013 45.35 -25.16 26.78
C ASP A 1013 46.33 -24.92 25.60
N PRO A 1014 46.93 -23.72 25.45
CA PRO A 1014 47.88 -23.44 24.36
C PRO A 1014 49.17 -24.30 24.40
N VAL A 1015 49.52 -24.87 25.54
CA VAL A 1015 50.65 -25.80 25.68
C VAL A 1015 50.34 -27.17 25.05
N TYR A 1016 49.06 -27.56 25.00
CA TYR A 1016 48.63 -28.75 24.26
C TYR A 1016 48.86 -28.59 22.76
N GLU A 1017 48.56 -27.41 22.19
CA GLU A 1017 48.84 -27.10 20.78
C GLU A 1017 50.31 -27.33 20.43
N LEU A 1018 51.22 -26.77 21.25
CA LEU A 1018 52.65 -26.96 21.05
C LEU A 1018 53.05 -28.44 21.12
N ALA A 1019 52.54 -29.19 22.09
CA ALA A 1019 52.86 -30.60 22.24
C ALA A 1019 52.41 -31.42 21.02
N VAL A 1020 51.17 -31.22 20.55
CA VAL A 1020 50.65 -31.91 19.37
C VAL A 1020 51.46 -31.55 18.13
N HIS A 1021 51.74 -30.27 17.93
CA HIS A 1021 52.54 -29.79 16.82
C HIS A 1021 53.96 -30.41 16.80
N LEU A 1022 54.67 -30.40 17.93
CA LEU A 1022 56.00 -30.99 18.06
C LEU A 1022 55.99 -32.49 17.74
N HIS A 1023 54.97 -33.21 18.22
CA HIS A 1023 54.81 -34.64 17.92
C HIS A 1023 54.60 -34.89 16.42
N LYS A 1024 53.68 -34.16 15.79
CA LYS A 1024 53.29 -34.38 14.39
C LYS A 1024 54.33 -33.85 13.38
N MET A 1025 55.13 -32.85 13.75
CA MET A 1025 56.18 -32.29 12.89
C MET A 1025 57.43 -33.16 12.79
N GLY A 1026 57.77 -33.90 13.84
CA GLY A 1026 58.98 -34.72 13.88
C GLY A 1026 60.26 -33.92 13.58
N TYR A 1027 60.42 -32.78 14.25
CA TYR A 1027 61.57 -31.88 14.09
C TYR A 1027 62.91 -32.56 14.39
N LEU A 1028 63.98 -32.06 13.77
CA LEU A 1028 65.34 -32.36 14.21
C LEU A 1028 65.58 -31.76 15.61
N PRO A 1029 66.52 -32.31 16.42
CA PRO A 1029 66.74 -31.86 17.79
C PRO A 1029 66.99 -30.36 17.94
N GLU A 1030 67.74 -29.75 17.01
CA GLU A 1030 68.00 -28.32 17.01
C GLU A 1030 66.74 -27.50 16.68
N GLU A 1031 65.89 -27.99 15.78
CA GLU A 1031 64.63 -27.34 15.37
C GLU A 1031 63.57 -27.42 16.45
N ASP A 1032 63.45 -28.56 17.15
CA ASP A 1032 62.57 -28.73 18.31
C ASP A 1032 62.93 -27.70 19.39
N SER A 1033 64.22 -27.58 19.69
CA SER A 1033 64.73 -26.60 20.65
C SER A 1033 64.47 -25.16 20.19
N ALA A 1034 64.74 -24.84 18.92
CA ALA A 1034 64.54 -23.52 18.35
C ALA A 1034 63.06 -23.12 18.33
N LEU A 1035 62.16 -24.04 17.96
CA LEU A 1035 60.74 -23.78 17.95
C LEU A 1035 60.18 -23.55 19.35
N ARG A 1036 60.58 -24.35 20.35
CA ARG A 1036 60.17 -24.11 21.75
C ARG A 1036 60.52 -22.71 22.21
N VAL A 1037 61.72 -22.24 21.88
CA VAL A 1037 62.17 -20.87 22.20
C VAL A 1037 61.36 -19.83 21.44
N ALA A 1038 61.15 -20.02 20.14
CA ALA A 1038 60.38 -19.10 19.30
C ALA A 1038 58.91 -19.00 19.77
N TRP A 1039 58.29 -20.14 20.06
CA TRP A 1039 56.92 -20.24 20.58
C TRP A 1039 56.81 -19.59 21.96
N ALA A 1040 57.73 -19.88 22.87
CA ALA A 1040 57.70 -19.31 24.22
C ALA A 1040 57.77 -17.77 24.18
N ARG A 1041 58.62 -17.23 23.30
CA ARG A 1041 58.72 -15.80 23.05
C ARG A 1041 57.44 -15.23 22.43
N ALA A 1042 56.89 -15.87 21.38
CA ALA A 1042 55.72 -15.36 20.67
C ALA A 1042 54.44 -15.39 21.52
N CYS A 1043 54.23 -16.47 22.27
CA CYS A 1043 53.06 -16.67 23.13
C CYS A 1043 53.20 -16.05 24.53
N ALA A 1044 54.33 -15.40 24.83
CA ALA A 1044 54.69 -14.91 26.15
C ALA A 1044 54.59 -15.99 27.26
N ALA A 1045 55.05 -17.21 26.95
CA ALA A 1045 54.92 -18.39 27.81
C ALA A 1045 55.69 -18.26 29.14
N ASP A 1046 56.61 -17.32 29.27
CA ASP A 1046 57.28 -16.98 30.54
C ASP A 1046 56.27 -16.60 31.65
N GLN A 1047 55.04 -16.22 31.29
CA GLN A 1047 53.94 -15.97 32.23
C GLN A 1047 53.31 -17.27 32.77
N TRP A 1048 53.60 -18.42 32.17
CA TRP A 1048 53.02 -19.72 32.51
C TRP A 1048 54.06 -20.63 33.16
N SER A 1049 54.28 -20.44 34.46
CA SER A 1049 55.23 -21.26 35.23
C SER A 1049 55.02 -22.77 35.00
N GLY A 1050 56.07 -23.48 34.61
CA GLY A 1050 56.08 -24.92 34.42
C GLY A 1050 55.58 -25.42 33.06
N TRP A 1051 55.36 -24.53 32.08
CA TRP A 1051 54.90 -24.91 30.75
C TRP A 1051 55.82 -25.94 30.08
N GLU A 1052 57.14 -25.90 30.27
CA GLU A 1052 58.09 -26.85 29.67
C GLU A 1052 57.84 -28.28 30.16
N THR A 1053 57.54 -28.42 31.46
CA THR A 1053 57.19 -29.72 32.05
C THR A 1053 55.82 -30.20 31.56
N ASP A 1054 54.89 -29.27 31.36
CA ASP A 1054 53.55 -29.57 30.86
C ASP A 1054 53.53 -29.95 29.38
N VAL A 1055 54.36 -29.33 28.53
CA VAL A 1055 54.56 -29.80 27.15
C VAL A 1055 55.00 -31.25 27.14
N ALA A 1056 55.93 -31.64 28.02
CA ALA A 1056 56.38 -33.03 28.11
C ALA A 1056 55.26 -34.00 28.52
N ARG A 1057 54.36 -33.57 29.41
CA ARG A 1057 53.19 -34.37 29.83
C ARG A 1057 52.17 -34.55 28.70
N TYR A 1058 51.85 -33.47 27.98
CA TYR A 1058 50.99 -33.56 26.80
C TYR A 1058 51.64 -34.36 25.67
N LEU A 1059 52.94 -34.21 25.44
CA LEU A 1059 53.69 -35.01 24.45
C LEU A 1059 53.63 -36.51 24.77
N ALA A 1060 53.75 -36.89 26.04
CA ALA A 1060 53.62 -38.29 26.45
C ALA A 1060 52.24 -38.84 26.11
N HIS A 1061 51.18 -38.06 26.35
CA HIS A 1061 49.81 -38.43 25.98
C HIS A 1061 49.64 -38.55 24.46
N GLU A 1062 50.12 -37.58 23.68
CA GLU A 1062 49.98 -37.61 22.22
C GLU A 1062 50.74 -38.78 21.58
N ARG A 1063 51.92 -39.14 22.12
CA ARG A 1063 52.68 -40.33 21.68
C ARG A 1063 51.89 -41.62 21.91
N VAL A 1064 51.28 -41.77 23.10
CA VAL A 1064 50.43 -42.94 23.42
C VAL A 1064 49.18 -42.95 22.54
N LYS A 1065 48.48 -41.81 22.44
CA LYS A 1065 47.27 -41.64 21.62
C LYS A 1065 47.54 -42.03 20.16
N SER A 1066 48.60 -41.50 19.56
CA SER A 1066 48.90 -41.71 18.14
C SER A 1066 49.13 -43.18 17.80
N VAL A 1067 49.81 -43.94 18.65
CA VAL A 1067 50.00 -45.39 18.41
C VAL A 1067 48.67 -46.15 18.48
N ILE A 1068 47.80 -45.82 19.44
CA ILE A 1068 46.46 -46.43 19.56
C ILE A 1068 45.61 -46.09 18.33
N VAL A 1069 45.53 -44.81 17.97
CA VAL A 1069 44.69 -44.33 16.86
C VAL A 1069 45.22 -44.81 15.51
N ASP A 1070 46.52 -44.68 15.26
CA ASP A 1070 47.12 -44.98 13.97
C ASP A 1070 47.26 -46.47 13.71
N SER A 1071 47.34 -47.31 14.74
CA SER A 1071 47.28 -48.76 14.54
C SER A 1071 45.94 -49.19 13.92
N VAL A 1072 44.85 -48.50 14.24
CA VAL A 1072 43.53 -48.71 13.63
C VAL A 1072 43.48 -48.07 12.25
N ARG A 1073 43.85 -46.78 12.14
CA ARG A 1073 43.81 -46.05 10.85
C ARG A 1073 44.69 -46.70 9.80
N TYR A 1074 45.93 -47.02 10.12
CA TYR A 1074 46.88 -47.58 9.15
C TYR A 1074 46.55 -49.02 8.79
N ALA A 1075 46.08 -49.85 9.73
CA ALA A 1075 45.64 -51.21 9.37
C ALA A 1075 44.46 -51.15 8.38
N LYS A 1076 43.49 -50.27 8.58
CA LYS A 1076 42.38 -50.08 7.64
C LYS A 1076 42.84 -49.49 6.31
N LEU A 1077 43.71 -48.47 6.34
CA LEU A 1077 44.26 -47.82 5.15
C LEU A 1077 45.05 -48.80 4.29
N VAL A 1078 45.93 -49.61 4.87
CA VAL A 1078 46.73 -50.60 4.15
C VAL A 1078 45.88 -51.67 3.47
N VAL A 1079 44.73 -52.04 4.06
CA VAL A 1079 43.78 -52.95 3.39
C VAL A 1079 43.09 -52.28 2.21
N ALA A 1080 42.70 -51.00 2.35
CA ALA A 1080 42.08 -50.25 1.27
C ALA A 1080 43.08 -49.93 0.14
N GLU A 1081 44.32 -49.58 0.51
CA GLU A 1081 45.37 -49.09 -0.36
C GLU A 1081 46.71 -49.76 -0.02
N PRO A 1082 46.98 -50.97 -0.55
CA PRO A 1082 48.19 -51.73 -0.23
C PRO A 1082 49.51 -51.00 -0.54
N GLY A 1083 49.49 -49.98 -1.41
CA GLY A 1083 50.63 -49.13 -1.72
C GLY A 1083 51.13 -48.28 -0.55
N GLU A 1084 50.28 -47.98 0.43
CA GLU A 1084 50.60 -47.15 1.60
C GLU A 1084 51.38 -47.91 2.70
N LEU A 1085 51.54 -49.23 2.56
CA LEU A 1085 52.13 -50.09 3.59
C LEU A 1085 53.53 -49.65 4.02
N ASP A 1086 54.39 -49.26 3.08
CA ASP A 1086 55.77 -48.89 3.38
C ASP A 1086 55.82 -47.62 4.23
N GLN A 1087 55.07 -46.58 3.82
CA GLN A 1087 54.99 -45.31 4.53
C GLN A 1087 54.31 -45.46 5.90
N CYS A 1088 53.23 -46.23 5.97
CA CYS A 1088 52.55 -46.54 7.23
C CYS A 1088 53.47 -47.27 8.20
N THR A 1089 54.24 -48.25 7.71
CA THR A 1089 55.22 -49.00 8.52
C THR A 1089 56.27 -48.06 9.10
N GLU A 1090 56.94 -47.28 8.27
CA GLU A 1090 58.00 -46.36 8.71
C GLU A 1090 57.47 -45.37 9.75
N THR A 1091 56.35 -44.72 9.44
CA THR A 1091 55.74 -43.73 10.33
C THR A 1091 55.30 -44.34 11.66
N PHE A 1092 54.71 -45.54 11.62
CA PHE A 1092 54.23 -46.23 12.81
C PHE A 1092 55.38 -46.74 13.69
N THR A 1093 56.46 -47.24 13.09
CA THR A 1093 57.67 -47.66 13.82
C THR A 1093 58.24 -46.53 14.66
N ASP A 1094 58.32 -45.32 14.09
CA ASP A 1094 58.78 -44.14 14.82
C ASP A 1094 57.85 -43.79 15.99
N LYS A 1095 56.53 -43.76 15.72
CA LYS A 1095 55.52 -43.44 16.74
C LYS A 1095 55.53 -44.45 17.88
N LEU A 1096 55.64 -45.74 17.57
CA LEU A 1096 55.73 -46.82 18.54
C LEU A 1096 57.02 -46.71 19.37
N SER A 1097 58.14 -46.37 18.75
CA SER A 1097 59.42 -46.14 19.45
C SER A 1097 59.30 -45.00 20.46
N LEU A 1098 58.64 -43.90 20.09
CA LEU A 1098 58.41 -42.76 20.98
C LEU A 1098 57.42 -43.08 22.11
N ALA A 1099 56.39 -43.89 21.86
CA ALA A 1099 55.45 -44.34 22.88
C ALA A 1099 56.09 -45.31 23.88
N ARG A 1100 56.96 -46.21 23.42
CA ARG A 1100 57.72 -47.12 24.30
C ARG A 1100 58.57 -46.39 25.33
N GLN A 1101 59.16 -45.25 24.97
CA GLN A 1101 59.86 -44.38 25.93
C GLN A 1101 58.95 -43.88 27.05
N VAL A 1102 57.66 -43.62 26.77
CA VAL A 1102 56.68 -43.21 27.79
C VAL A 1102 56.39 -44.36 28.76
N TRP A 1103 56.42 -45.59 28.28
CA TRP A 1103 56.22 -46.80 29.09
C TRP A 1103 57.50 -47.32 29.77
N GLY A 1104 58.65 -46.68 29.54
CA GLY A 1104 59.95 -47.12 30.07
C GLY A 1104 60.48 -48.40 29.40
N ASP A 1105 60.10 -48.64 28.15
CA ASP A 1105 60.57 -49.76 27.34
C ASP A 1105 61.63 -49.31 26.33
N ASP A 1106 62.89 -49.69 26.55
CA ASP A 1106 64.03 -49.31 25.70
C ASP A 1106 64.27 -50.30 24.54
N ARG A 1107 63.39 -51.30 24.34
CA ARG A 1107 63.57 -52.27 23.26
C ARG A 1107 63.35 -51.61 21.89
N PRO A 1108 64.26 -51.81 20.92
CA PRO A 1108 64.08 -51.30 19.57
C PRO A 1108 62.81 -51.87 18.94
N VAL A 1109 62.13 -51.05 18.13
CA VAL A 1109 60.98 -51.50 17.33
C VAL A 1109 61.52 -52.04 16.01
N ASP A 1110 61.21 -53.30 15.69
CA ASP A 1110 61.58 -53.90 14.39
C ASP A 1110 60.59 -53.46 13.30
N PRO A 1111 61.02 -52.69 12.28
CA PRO A 1111 60.14 -52.30 11.18
C PRO A 1111 59.56 -53.49 10.41
N ALA A 1112 60.28 -54.62 10.32
CA ALA A 1112 59.80 -55.80 9.61
C ALA A 1112 58.63 -56.46 10.34
N GLU A 1113 58.66 -56.47 11.68
CA GLU A 1113 57.57 -56.94 12.53
C GLU A 1113 56.35 -56.03 12.41
N VAL A 1114 56.54 -54.70 12.50
CA VAL A 1114 55.45 -53.72 12.31
C VAL A 1114 54.79 -53.89 10.94
N ARG A 1115 55.60 -54.02 9.88
CA ARG A 1115 55.11 -54.24 8.51
C ARG A 1115 54.21 -55.48 8.43
N SER A 1116 54.70 -56.60 8.96
CA SER A 1116 53.97 -57.88 8.96
C SER A 1116 52.67 -57.80 9.76
N LEU A 1117 52.66 -57.05 10.85
CA LEU A 1117 51.48 -56.88 11.71
C LEU A 1117 50.43 -55.98 11.05
N LEU A 1118 50.83 -54.87 10.45
CA LEU A 1118 49.89 -53.96 9.78
C LEU A 1118 49.29 -54.57 8.51
N SER A 1119 50.07 -55.27 7.69
CA SER A 1119 49.58 -55.86 6.44
C SER A 1119 48.69 -57.08 6.62
N GLY A 1120 48.88 -57.85 7.70
CA GLY A 1120 48.24 -59.16 7.90
C GLY A 1120 47.12 -59.19 8.94
N TYR A 1121 46.73 -58.04 9.52
CA TYR A 1121 45.77 -58.05 10.64
C TYR A 1121 44.31 -58.07 10.20
N LEU A 1122 43.97 -57.30 9.17
CA LEU A 1122 42.60 -57.19 8.65
C LEU A 1122 42.40 -57.95 7.32
N GLY A 1123 43.48 -58.50 6.75
CA GLY A 1123 43.53 -59.20 5.47
C GLY A 1123 43.46 -60.71 5.55
#